data_AF-A0A6C0HSI7-F1
#
_entry.id   AF-A0A6C0HSI7-F1
#
_cell.length_a   1.000
_cell.length_b   1.000
_cell.length_c   1.000
_cell.angle_alpha   90.00
_cell.angle_beta   90.00
_cell.angle_gamma   90.00
#
_symmetry.space_group_name_H-M   'P 1'
#
loop_
_entity.id
_entity.type
_entity.pdbx_description
1 polymer ?
#
loop_
_entity_poly.entity_id
_entity_poly.type
_entity_poly.pdbx_seq_one_letter_code
_entity_poly.pdbx_strand_id
1 'polypeptide(L)'
;MEYPENNENSPNQELLKNEIAQKEVEEKLDDLENLIKENAILGYNANCVRKKSNWSKSSQIYRFDNPEFNPEIFLKDMPDYSPKLNSLMHKIEQLDKEDKRKHGKLFKHFIFSDLKSSAYGAKMIASAFIAKGYTLGYEAKPKNNIVGGEDPKGPEKKRYRKIELLEDDVLQQTLQNNFYILSSVGVYDQPIPVILKKEMLKKYNQRPENIQGENIRFIILDSGFKEGIDLFDIKYIHIFEPSIVSADQKQVIGRGTRTCGQKGLDFHPTQGWILNVFVYDLSIPEKLQKGFLNTKSTMELYFKSMDLDIRLINFAHDLERTTVLGSVDYELNKNVHSFSIPFISADEEEDRVLLDEHVKDDVELLYGGSDIIPKKRKLIVRPGPPINRPLQGPLGFDKMREFIRDNYGEFSWDKVKMENLCDEKNQKGGNIIKYTPTQDFIRHYFNPAFPMKGMLLQHSVGTGKTCSAIAAATQNFEKNGYTILWVTRTTLKSDIWKNMFDQICNETIRNMIKKENLEIPNDQQKRMRLLSKAWRIRPMSYKQFSNLILRQNALYDTLVKINGKEDPLRKTLLVIDEAHKLYGGDDLSSIEKPDMNALHQALMYSYQYSGADSVRLLLMTATPITKDPMELIQLLNLCKPAEQQMPADFSNFSTEYLNENGEFTDQGRKKYLDDIAGLVSYLNREKDARQFSQPQIHYVNTPIISDIKMAEKFDKKLVQDLLDTNVSDLREQIQEENEKLEGELGQVNAEKFAFLKDEICGDKNGPSKSQCVKIVNAGIRDMVLEAKDQVKDVREKIKEIRERIKERGQMKKTALAEVKENIEKYADQYEKYKSSLLYELKDSCAIKIGDKTTLDEKLHEHPVIHKYDLLIKEYNDEIKDLDQQLKNLTINYKKRMEHLKHLLKTDLNDVERSVVNSTIRDEQKEYGSMIRLKRRETEKAEKVIKTNISNIEKKRTQRYNKIRKTVKNMITNEKQRIREYKQEKKMLRKTMKSQQKNIKHDFLKGLINKYRSKILEDLVDIDKNNIVKNENKIAEKEEKEKMKVVKKAAKEEERIQKENNKTMKKREKEEDKNRKMREKEMEKTRKNREKEEDKNRKNKEKEEEKARKMREKEMKRNKK
;
A
#
# COMPACT_ATOMS: atom_id res chain seq x y z
N MET A 1 12.44 -43.82 42.59
CA MET A 1 13.10 -44.01 41.28
C MET A 1 13.94 -42.78 41.04
N GLU A 2 15.24 -42.92 41.21
CA GLU A 2 16.26 -41.92 40.82
C GLU A 2 16.55 -42.00 39.32
N TYR A 3 17.31 -41.01 38.83
CA TYR A 3 17.86 -40.71 37.49
C TYR A 3 17.13 -39.60 36.70
N PRO A 4 17.87 -38.74 35.96
CA PRO A 4 19.11 -38.05 36.32
C PRO A 4 19.11 -36.54 35.98
N GLU A 5 20.02 -35.78 36.58
CA GLU A 5 20.40 -34.43 36.16
C GLU A 5 21.01 -34.46 34.74
N ASN A 6 20.46 -33.67 33.81
CA ASN A 6 21.12 -33.34 32.56
C ASN A 6 21.50 -31.85 32.56
N ASN A 7 22.81 -31.66 32.46
CA ASN A 7 23.54 -30.42 32.56
C ASN A 7 23.91 -29.99 31.14
N GLU A 8 23.18 -29.04 30.54
CA GLU A 8 23.58 -28.40 29.27
C GLU A 8 23.24 -26.90 29.27
N ASN A 9 23.97 -26.12 30.08
CA ASN A 9 24.22 -24.71 29.78
C ASN A 9 25.58 -24.62 29.09
N SER A 10 25.59 -24.71 27.76
CA SER A 10 26.77 -24.38 26.96
C SER A 10 26.71 -22.89 26.55
N PRO A 11 27.70 -22.06 26.93
CA PRO A 11 27.77 -20.64 26.54
C PRO A 11 27.77 -20.39 25.03
N ASN A 12 27.95 -21.43 24.21
CA ASN A 12 28.09 -21.30 22.75
C ASN A 12 26.76 -21.09 22.00
N GLN A 13 25.59 -21.44 22.56
CA GLN A 13 24.30 -21.22 21.86
C GLN A 13 23.80 -19.76 21.98
N GLU A 14 24.17 -19.06 23.05
CA GLU A 14 23.83 -17.65 23.26
C GLU A 14 24.78 -16.71 22.49
N LEU A 15 26.03 -17.13 22.28
CA LEU A 15 26.97 -16.49 21.36
C LEU A 15 26.53 -16.62 19.89
N LEU A 16 26.03 -17.79 19.46
CA LEU A 16 25.57 -18.00 18.09
C LEU A 16 24.28 -17.22 17.77
N LYS A 17 23.35 -17.09 18.73
CA LYS A 17 22.16 -16.23 18.58
C LYS A 17 22.52 -14.73 18.54
N ASN A 18 23.54 -14.31 19.27
CA ASN A 18 24.02 -12.93 19.25
C ASN A 18 24.85 -12.61 17.98
N GLU A 19 25.57 -13.58 17.41
CA GLU A 19 26.28 -13.41 16.14
C GLU A 19 25.34 -13.41 14.92
N ILE A 20 24.27 -14.20 14.93
CA ILE A 20 23.22 -14.18 13.89
C ILE A 20 22.45 -12.85 13.95
N ALA A 21 22.12 -12.37 15.16
CA ALA A 21 21.49 -11.06 15.36
C ALA A 21 22.44 -9.88 15.06
N GLN A 22 23.76 -10.05 15.19
CA GLN A 22 24.76 -9.06 14.78
C GLN A 22 24.97 -9.05 13.26
N LYS A 23 24.96 -10.21 12.59
CA LYS A 23 25.02 -10.31 11.12
C LYS A 23 23.78 -9.76 10.43
N GLU A 24 22.58 -10.04 10.95
CA GLU A 24 21.33 -9.42 10.44
C GLU A 24 21.29 -7.89 10.66
N VAL A 25 22.03 -7.38 11.66
CA VAL A 25 22.16 -5.95 11.94
C VAL A 25 23.25 -5.31 11.09
N GLU A 26 24.33 -6.02 10.75
CA GLU A 26 25.38 -5.57 9.83
C GLU A 26 24.91 -5.55 8.36
N GLU A 27 24.14 -6.55 7.90
CA GLU A 27 23.50 -6.51 6.57
C GLU A 27 22.53 -5.33 6.43
N LYS A 28 21.73 -5.04 7.48
CA LYS A 28 20.84 -3.86 7.51
C LYS A 28 21.58 -2.53 7.67
N LEU A 29 22.85 -2.55 8.09
CA LEU A 29 23.71 -1.36 8.22
C LEU A 29 24.46 -1.07 6.91
N ASP A 30 24.83 -2.08 6.14
CA ASP A 30 25.39 -1.94 4.80
C ASP A 30 24.34 -1.45 3.79
N ASP A 31 23.08 -1.86 3.94
CA ASP A 31 21.94 -1.28 3.20
C ASP A 31 21.75 0.21 3.52
N LEU A 32 21.95 0.59 4.78
CA LEU A 32 21.85 1.99 5.23
C LEU A 32 23.05 2.84 4.75
N GLU A 33 24.27 2.28 4.71
CA GLU A 33 25.46 2.93 4.16
C GLU A 33 25.38 3.13 2.64
N ASN A 34 24.72 2.25 1.90
CA ASN A 34 24.43 2.43 0.47
C ASN A 34 23.32 3.46 0.23
N LEU A 35 22.30 3.52 1.09
CA LEU A 35 21.23 4.52 1.07
C LEU A 35 21.77 5.95 1.28
N ILE A 36 22.69 6.17 2.21
CA ILE A 36 23.16 7.50 2.62
C ILE A 36 24.12 8.15 1.59
N LYS A 37 24.80 7.37 0.75
CA LYS A 37 25.79 7.86 -0.23
C LYS A 37 25.19 8.58 -1.45
N GLU A 38 23.88 8.50 -1.67
CA GLU A 38 23.22 8.98 -2.90
C GLU A 38 22.07 9.98 -2.65
N ASN A 39 22.35 11.16 -2.06
CA ASN A 39 21.34 12.21 -1.85
C ASN A 39 20.00 11.65 -1.30
N ALA A 40 20.07 10.76 -0.30
CA ALA A 40 19.02 9.81 0.07
C ALA A 40 17.67 10.52 0.30
N ILE A 41 16.68 10.19 -0.53
CA ILE A 41 15.29 10.50 -0.25
C ILE A 41 14.91 9.61 0.95
N LEU A 42 14.75 10.21 2.14
CA LEU A 42 14.37 9.46 3.35
C LEU A 42 12.94 8.94 3.30
N GLY A 43 12.11 9.56 2.47
CA GLY A 43 10.69 9.31 2.34
C GLY A 43 10.04 10.43 1.53
N TYR A 44 8.73 10.37 1.39
CA TYR A 44 7.95 11.36 0.65
C TYR A 44 6.97 12.06 1.58
N ASN A 45 6.63 13.32 1.28
CA ASN A 45 5.55 14.01 1.98
C ASN A 45 4.20 13.54 1.41
N ALA A 46 3.40 12.83 2.21
CA ALA A 46 2.11 12.27 1.80
C ALA A 46 1.16 13.33 1.19
N ASN A 47 1.02 14.49 1.85
CA ASN A 47 0.16 15.57 1.37
C ASN A 47 0.65 16.18 0.04
N CYS A 48 1.97 16.26 -0.16
CA CYS A 48 2.55 16.69 -1.42
C CYS A 48 2.24 15.68 -2.53
N VAL A 49 2.51 14.39 -2.32
CA VAL A 49 2.24 13.31 -3.29
C VAL A 49 0.77 13.34 -3.71
N ARG A 50 -0.17 13.44 -2.76
CA ARG A 50 -1.61 13.48 -3.02
C ARG A 50 -2.02 14.67 -3.88
N LYS A 51 -1.53 15.89 -3.59
CA LYS A 51 -1.87 17.11 -4.36
C LYS A 51 -1.23 17.11 -5.74
N LYS A 52 0.07 16.79 -5.82
CA LYS A 52 0.84 16.82 -7.07
C LYS A 52 0.39 15.73 -8.05
N SER A 53 -0.10 14.60 -7.55
CA SER A 53 -0.75 13.55 -8.36
C SER A 53 -2.03 14.04 -9.08
N ASN A 54 -2.62 15.17 -8.67
CA ASN A 54 -3.76 15.77 -9.33
C ASN A 54 -3.33 16.76 -10.41
N TRP A 55 -2.36 17.63 -10.09
CA TRP A 55 -1.72 18.56 -11.01
C TRP A 55 -0.34 18.98 -10.47
N SER A 56 0.70 18.99 -11.31
CA SER A 56 2.08 19.21 -10.87
C SER A 56 2.36 20.61 -10.31
N LYS A 57 1.69 21.66 -10.80
CA LYS A 57 1.99 23.06 -10.42
C LYS A 57 0.75 23.92 -10.16
N SER A 58 0.67 24.54 -8.98
CA SER A 58 -0.36 25.56 -8.73
C SER A 58 0.01 26.88 -9.39
N SER A 59 -0.79 27.32 -10.36
CA SER A 59 -0.72 28.66 -10.96
C SER A 59 -2.13 29.23 -11.15
N GLN A 60 -2.26 30.56 -11.19
CA GLN A 60 -3.54 31.24 -11.44
C GLN A 60 -4.02 31.02 -12.88
N ILE A 61 -3.11 30.89 -13.84
CA ILE A 61 -3.40 30.69 -15.26
C ILE A 61 -4.16 29.39 -15.57
N TYR A 62 -4.21 28.44 -14.63
CA TYR A 62 -4.91 27.17 -14.78
C TYR A 62 -6.27 27.13 -14.09
N ARG A 63 -6.70 28.22 -13.44
CA ARG A 63 -7.94 28.27 -12.65
C ARG A 63 -9.03 29.02 -13.40
N PHE A 64 -10.08 28.33 -13.83
CA PHE A 64 -11.16 28.92 -14.64
C PHE A 64 -11.87 30.12 -13.98
N ASP A 65 -11.89 30.19 -12.65
CA ASP A 65 -12.52 31.27 -11.89
C ASP A 65 -11.54 32.42 -11.58
N ASN A 66 -10.38 32.46 -12.25
CA ASN A 66 -9.41 33.54 -12.20
C ASN A 66 -9.34 34.29 -13.55
N PRO A 67 -9.24 35.63 -13.55
CA PRO A 67 -9.07 36.42 -14.77
C PRO A 67 -7.86 36.04 -15.65
N GLU A 68 -6.80 35.47 -15.06
CA GLU A 68 -5.59 35.04 -15.79
C GLU A 68 -5.74 33.67 -16.48
N PHE A 69 -6.90 33.02 -16.37
CA PHE A 69 -7.11 31.69 -16.94
C PHE A 69 -6.85 31.66 -18.45
N ASN A 70 -5.98 30.75 -18.89
CA ASN A 70 -5.67 30.55 -20.30
C ASN A 70 -6.00 29.11 -20.73
N PRO A 71 -7.11 28.89 -21.44
CA PRO A 71 -7.52 27.57 -21.96
C PRO A 71 -6.48 26.89 -22.85
N GLU A 72 -5.80 27.63 -23.72
CA GLU A 72 -4.86 27.08 -24.70
C GLU A 72 -3.59 26.58 -24.01
N ILE A 73 -3.04 27.37 -23.09
CA ILE A 73 -1.89 26.97 -22.27
C ILE A 73 -2.27 25.78 -21.39
N PHE A 74 -3.47 25.79 -20.81
CA PHE A 74 -3.96 24.66 -20.02
C PHE A 74 -3.96 23.34 -20.80
N LEU A 75 -4.55 23.33 -22.01
CA LEU A 75 -4.61 22.13 -22.84
C LEU A 75 -3.22 21.67 -23.30
N LYS A 76 -2.31 22.61 -23.57
CA LYS A 76 -0.94 22.30 -23.96
C LYS A 76 -0.14 21.65 -22.82
N ASP A 77 -0.32 22.11 -21.59
CA ASP A 77 0.45 21.64 -20.42
C ASP A 77 -0.18 20.40 -19.76
N MET A 78 -1.50 20.19 -19.92
CA MET A 78 -2.25 19.12 -19.26
C MET A 78 -1.62 17.72 -19.41
N PRO A 79 -1.14 17.27 -20.59
CA PRO A 79 -0.52 15.95 -20.72
C PRO A 79 0.73 15.75 -19.86
N ASP A 80 1.53 16.80 -19.64
CA ASP A 80 2.78 16.73 -18.87
C ASP A 80 2.55 16.98 -17.37
N TYR A 81 1.53 17.78 -17.03
CA TYR A 81 1.28 18.25 -15.65
C TYR A 81 0.21 17.42 -14.93
N SER A 82 -0.71 16.84 -15.69
CA SER A 82 -1.70 15.88 -15.21
C SER A 82 -2.07 14.87 -16.31
N PRO A 83 -1.18 13.88 -16.59
CA PRO A 83 -1.48 12.77 -17.48
C PRO A 83 -2.83 12.11 -17.14
N LYS A 84 -3.13 11.99 -15.84
CA LYS A 84 -4.39 11.43 -15.33
C LYS A 84 -5.62 12.22 -15.76
N LEU A 85 -5.56 13.56 -15.75
CA LEU A 85 -6.66 14.40 -16.24
C LEU A 85 -6.85 14.25 -17.76
N ASN A 86 -5.75 14.15 -18.50
CA ASN A 86 -5.80 13.85 -19.93
C ASN A 86 -6.46 12.49 -20.20
N SER A 87 -6.09 11.44 -19.46
CA SER A 87 -6.71 10.11 -19.54
C SER A 87 -8.20 10.13 -19.21
N LEU A 88 -8.62 10.93 -18.21
CA LEU A 88 -10.04 11.09 -17.89
C LEU A 88 -10.82 11.70 -19.07
N MET A 89 -10.29 12.76 -19.70
CA MET A 89 -10.92 13.39 -20.87
C MET A 89 -11.04 12.41 -22.05
N HIS A 90 -9.95 11.69 -22.37
CA HIS A 90 -9.97 10.68 -23.43
C HIS A 90 -10.92 9.51 -23.12
N LYS A 91 -11.03 9.10 -21.86
CA LYS A 91 -11.97 8.05 -21.47
C LYS A 91 -13.42 8.51 -21.67
N ILE A 92 -13.75 9.76 -21.36
CA ILE A 92 -15.08 10.33 -21.67
C ILE A 92 -15.31 10.31 -23.18
N GLU A 93 -14.38 10.84 -23.98
CA GLU A 93 -14.48 10.82 -25.45
C GLU A 93 -14.65 9.40 -26.03
N GLN A 94 -13.99 8.40 -25.43
CA GLN A 94 -14.14 6.98 -25.80
C GLN A 94 -15.55 6.47 -25.50
N LEU A 95 -16.04 6.69 -24.27
CA LEU A 95 -17.38 6.27 -23.84
C LEU A 95 -18.46 6.90 -24.71
N ASP A 96 -18.31 8.17 -25.08
CA ASP A 96 -19.24 8.90 -25.94
C ASP A 96 -19.37 8.27 -27.33
N LYS A 97 -18.24 7.85 -27.91
CA LYS A 97 -18.23 7.15 -29.20
C LYS A 97 -18.89 5.78 -29.10
N GLU A 98 -18.63 5.04 -28.02
CA GLU A 98 -19.24 3.73 -27.77
C GLU A 98 -20.75 3.84 -27.54
N ASP A 99 -21.20 4.85 -26.80
CA ASP A 99 -22.61 5.09 -26.51
C ASP A 99 -23.39 5.54 -27.73
N LYS A 100 -22.83 6.46 -28.53
CA LYS A 100 -23.42 6.83 -29.83
C LYS A 100 -23.52 5.61 -30.76
N ARG A 101 -22.51 4.74 -30.76
CA ARG A 101 -22.52 3.51 -31.58
C ARG A 101 -23.55 2.49 -31.11
N LYS A 102 -23.67 2.25 -29.80
CA LYS A 102 -24.52 1.19 -29.22
C LYS A 102 -25.98 1.63 -29.02
N HIS A 103 -26.19 2.88 -28.63
CA HIS A 103 -27.50 3.37 -28.16
C HIS A 103 -28.01 4.59 -28.92
N GLY A 104 -27.19 5.23 -29.78
CA GLY A 104 -27.55 6.46 -30.48
C GLY A 104 -27.73 7.69 -29.58
N LYS A 105 -27.40 7.58 -28.30
CA LYS A 105 -27.58 8.63 -27.27
C LYS A 105 -26.32 8.75 -26.39
N LEU A 106 -26.12 9.90 -25.77
CA LEU A 106 -25.12 10.12 -24.73
C LEU A 106 -25.75 9.93 -23.35
N PHE A 107 -24.93 9.86 -22.30
CA PHE A 107 -25.42 9.66 -20.94
C PHE A 107 -24.78 10.65 -19.96
N LYS A 108 -25.37 10.74 -18.76
CA LYS A 108 -24.86 11.57 -17.67
C LYS A 108 -23.67 10.94 -16.95
N HIS A 109 -22.76 11.81 -16.52
CA HIS A 109 -21.54 11.45 -15.79
C HIS A 109 -21.45 12.20 -14.47
N PHE A 110 -20.98 11.48 -13.45
CA PHE A 110 -20.59 12.03 -12.17
C PHE A 110 -19.06 11.93 -12.03
N ILE A 111 -18.38 13.05 -11.74
CA ILE A 111 -16.94 13.09 -11.51
C ILE A 111 -16.67 13.51 -10.06
N PHE A 112 -15.87 12.74 -9.34
CA PHE A 112 -15.54 12.96 -7.95
C PHE A 112 -14.04 13.18 -7.75
N SER A 113 -13.69 14.20 -6.96
CA SER A 113 -12.34 14.42 -6.45
C SER A 113 -12.35 14.50 -4.92
N ASP A 114 -11.43 13.80 -4.28
CA ASP A 114 -11.30 13.75 -2.84
C ASP A 114 -10.60 15.01 -2.25
N LEU A 115 -9.96 15.82 -3.11
CA LEU A 115 -9.21 17.00 -2.69
C LEU A 115 -10.10 18.25 -2.46
N LYS A 116 -10.08 18.79 -1.23
CA LYS A 116 -10.61 20.13 -0.91
C LYS A 116 -9.54 21.19 -1.17
N SER A 117 -9.45 21.68 -2.41
CA SER A 117 -8.48 22.73 -2.76
C SER A 117 -9.02 23.71 -3.79
N SER A 118 -8.56 24.97 -3.70
CA SER A 118 -8.78 25.96 -4.76
C SER A 118 -7.86 25.77 -5.96
N ALA A 119 -6.76 25.03 -5.80
CA ALA A 119 -5.70 24.87 -6.80
C ALA A 119 -5.63 23.45 -7.41
N TYR A 120 -6.37 22.49 -6.86
CA TYR A 120 -6.36 21.09 -7.26
C TYR A 120 -7.79 20.53 -7.15
N GLY A 121 -8.01 19.33 -7.66
CA GLY A 121 -9.27 18.60 -7.48
C GLY A 121 -10.39 19.11 -8.38
N ALA A 122 -11.61 19.21 -7.84
CA ALA A 122 -12.81 19.51 -8.62
C ALA A 122 -12.70 20.76 -9.51
N LYS A 123 -12.08 21.85 -9.01
CA LYS A 123 -11.87 23.06 -9.80
C LYS A 123 -10.91 22.87 -10.97
N MET A 124 -9.85 22.09 -10.77
CA MET A 124 -8.87 21.80 -11.82
C MET A 124 -9.50 20.95 -12.92
N ILE A 125 -10.36 19.99 -12.54
CA ILE A 125 -11.16 19.21 -13.50
C ILE A 125 -12.13 20.14 -14.26
N ALA A 126 -12.81 21.06 -13.58
CA ALA A 126 -13.69 22.03 -14.23
C ALA A 126 -12.94 22.96 -15.21
N SER A 127 -11.70 23.36 -14.89
CA SER A 127 -10.85 24.09 -15.84
C SER A 127 -10.60 23.31 -17.12
N ALA A 128 -10.38 21.99 -17.05
CA ALA A 128 -10.21 21.15 -18.23
C ALA A 128 -11.50 21.08 -19.08
N PHE A 129 -12.66 20.98 -18.44
CA PHE A 129 -13.96 21.01 -19.13
C PHE A 129 -14.14 22.34 -19.89
N ILE A 130 -13.93 23.48 -19.23
CA ILE A 130 -14.05 24.79 -19.87
C ILE A 130 -13.04 24.93 -21.00
N ALA A 131 -11.79 24.49 -20.80
CA ALA A 131 -10.77 24.56 -21.83
C ALA A 131 -11.09 23.68 -23.06
N LYS A 132 -11.80 22.57 -22.87
CA LYS A 132 -12.32 21.70 -23.95
C LYS A 132 -13.62 22.20 -24.58
N GLY A 133 -14.14 23.35 -24.15
CA GLY A 133 -15.35 23.97 -24.72
C GLY A 133 -16.68 23.55 -24.07
N TYR A 134 -16.65 22.92 -22.89
CA TYR A 134 -17.86 22.65 -22.12
C TYR A 134 -18.34 23.90 -21.38
N THR A 135 -19.67 24.07 -21.28
CA THR A 135 -20.30 25.24 -20.66
C THR A 135 -20.61 24.97 -19.19
N LEU A 136 -20.12 25.82 -18.29
CA LEU A 136 -20.52 25.79 -16.89
C LEU A 136 -21.92 26.38 -16.74
N GLY A 137 -22.87 25.63 -16.17
CA GLY A 137 -24.28 26.03 -16.13
C GLY A 137 -24.64 27.18 -15.18
N TYR A 138 -23.64 27.89 -14.64
CA TYR A 138 -23.80 29.11 -13.85
C TYR A 138 -22.61 30.04 -14.08
N GLU A 139 -22.80 31.32 -13.86
CA GLU A 139 -21.76 32.34 -14.00
C GLU A 139 -21.76 33.33 -12.85
N ALA A 140 -20.68 34.10 -12.73
CA ALA A 140 -20.63 35.27 -11.85
C ALA A 140 -19.94 36.41 -12.60
N LYS A 141 -20.65 37.51 -12.82
CA LYS A 141 -20.11 38.64 -13.58
C LYS A 141 -19.01 39.37 -12.78
N PRO A 142 -17.89 39.79 -13.40
CA PRO A 142 -16.88 40.58 -12.71
C PRO A 142 -17.45 41.94 -12.27
N LYS A 143 -16.90 42.52 -11.21
CA LYS A 143 -17.21 43.90 -10.80
C LYS A 143 -16.39 44.88 -11.63
N ASN A 144 -17.04 45.91 -12.18
CA ASN A 144 -16.46 46.87 -13.13
C ASN A 144 -15.24 47.68 -12.61
N ASN A 145 -14.84 47.55 -11.34
CA ASN A 145 -13.81 48.39 -10.69
C ASN A 145 -12.48 47.67 -10.43
N ILE A 146 -12.22 46.50 -11.03
CA ILE A 146 -10.93 45.80 -10.90
C ILE A 146 -10.29 45.70 -12.27
N VAL A 147 -9.63 46.79 -12.67
CA VAL A 147 -8.72 46.82 -13.81
C VAL A 147 -7.32 46.61 -13.24
N GLY A 148 -6.66 45.51 -13.61
CA GLY A 148 -5.32 45.14 -13.15
C GLY A 148 -5.34 43.97 -12.17
N GLY A 149 -4.61 42.90 -12.50
CA GLY A 149 -4.55 41.62 -11.79
C GLY A 149 -3.93 41.64 -10.38
N GLU A 150 -4.12 42.71 -9.62
CA GLU A 150 -3.75 42.72 -8.20
C GLU A 150 -4.91 42.15 -7.36
N ASP A 151 -4.74 40.95 -6.77
CA ASP A 151 -4.73 40.81 -5.31
C ASP A 151 -5.48 41.90 -4.53
N PRO A 152 -6.84 41.96 -4.46
CA PRO A 152 -7.49 42.88 -3.53
C PRO A 152 -7.00 42.64 -2.08
N LYS A 153 -6.11 43.51 -1.60
CA LYS A 153 -5.60 43.47 -0.23
C LYS A 153 -6.69 43.93 0.75
N GLY A 154 -7.30 42.99 1.47
CA GLY A 154 -8.27 43.25 2.53
C GLY A 154 -9.35 42.16 2.63
N PRO A 155 -10.04 42.04 3.78
CA PRO A 155 -11.02 40.97 4.02
C PRO A 155 -12.32 41.05 3.20
N GLU A 156 -12.58 42.13 2.45
CA GLU A 156 -13.87 42.37 1.77
C GLU A 156 -13.78 42.99 0.35
N LYS A 157 -13.03 42.39 -0.58
CA LYS A 157 -13.13 42.78 -2.01
C LYS A 157 -13.26 41.56 -2.92
N LYS A 158 -14.49 41.01 -3.00
CA LYS A 158 -14.87 39.97 -3.97
C LYS A 158 -14.76 40.51 -5.40
N ARG A 159 -14.05 39.80 -6.29
CA ARG A 159 -13.90 40.18 -7.71
C ARG A 159 -15.17 40.02 -8.53
N TYR A 160 -16.01 39.08 -8.12
CA TYR A 160 -17.23 38.72 -8.82
C TYR A 160 -18.49 39.19 -8.07
N ARG A 161 -19.56 39.38 -8.83
CA ARG A 161 -20.94 39.53 -8.34
C ARG A 161 -21.47 38.17 -7.87
N LYS A 162 -22.76 38.12 -7.50
CA LYS A 162 -23.39 36.88 -7.05
C LYS A 162 -23.38 35.84 -8.18
N ILE A 163 -23.27 34.56 -7.80
CA ILE A 163 -23.41 33.44 -8.73
C ILE A 163 -24.88 33.28 -9.13
N GLU A 164 -25.14 33.21 -10.43
CA GLU A 164 -26.46 33.08 -11.05
C GLU A 164 -26.46 31.90 -12.04
N LEU A 165 -27.54 31.11 -12.09
CA LEU A 165 -27.67 30.02 -13.07
C LEU A 165 -27.82 30.61 -14.48
N LEU A 166 -27.33 29.89 -15.47
CA LEU A 166 -27.63 30.22 -16.86
C LEU A 166 -29.10 29.90 -17.18
N GLU A 167 -29.70 30.79 -17.96
CA GLU A 167 -31.04 30.62 -18.52
C GLU A 167 -31.12 29.38 -19.42
N ASP A 168 -32.31 28.78 -19.50
CA ASP A 168 -32.52 27.56 -20.29
C ASP A 168 -32.17 27.76 -21.76
N ASP A 169 -32.47 28.94 -22.33
CA ASP A 169 -32.17 29.28 -23.72
C ASP A 169 -30.66 29.24 -24.02
N VAL A 170 -29.82 29.59 -23.04
CA VAL A 170 -28.35 29.54 -23.19
C VAL A 170 -27.88 28.09 -23.15
N LEU A 171 -28.42 27.29 -22.24
CA LEU A 171 -28.06 25.88 -22.11
C LEU A 171 -28.50 25.05 -23.33
N GLN A 172 -29.60 25.44 -23.97
CA GLN A 172 -30.08 24.85 -25.22
C GLN A 172 -29.16 25.11 -26.41
N GLN A 173 -28.30 26.14 -26.37
CA GLN A 173 -27.30 26.37 -27.43
C GLN A 173 -26.13 25.38 -27.34
N THR A 174 -25.88 24.84 -26.15
CA THR A 174 -24.76 23.93 -25.85
C THR A 174 -25.26 22.59 -25.30
N LEU A 175 -26.34 22.05 -25.88
CA LEU A 175 -26.91 20.76 -25.52
C LEU A 175 -25.84 19.67 -25.45
N GLN A 176 -25.94 18.81 -24.43
CA GLN A 176 -25.01 17.72 -24.12
C GLN A 176 -23.59 18.15 -23.69
N ASN A 177 -23.25 19.45 -23.74
CA ASN A 177 -21.93 19.99 -23.39
C ASN A 177 -21.95 20.86 -22.13
N ASN A 178 -23.03 20.81 -21.35
CA ASN A 178 -23.16 21.60 -20.13
C ASN A 178 -22.79 20.78 -18.88
N PHE A 179 -22.20 21.44 -17.89
CA PHE A 179 -21.84 20.82 -16.62
C PHE A 179 -22.05 21.72 -15.41
N TYR A 180 -22.07 21.09 -14.23
CA TYR A 180 -22.02 21.77 -12.94
C TYR A 180 -20.80 21.35 -12.12
N ILE A 181 -20.29 22.27 -11.31
CA ILE A 181 -19.37 21.96 -10.22
C ILE A 181 -20.02 22.32 -8.88
N LEU A 182 -20.03 21.38 -7.94
CA LEU A 182 -20.34 21.66 -6.54
C LEU A 182 -19.07 21.47 -5.73
N SER A 183 -18.56 22.59 -5.22
CA SER A 183 -17.32 22.65 -4.45
C SER A 183 -17.59 23.17 -3.03
N SER A 184 -16.96 22.53 -2.05
CA SER A 184 -16.92 22.98 -0.65
C SER A 184 -16.03 24.20 -0.49
N VAL A 185 -15.02 24.34 -1.35
CA VAL A 185 -14.20 25.55 -1.49
C VAL A 185 -14.95 26.57 -2.35
N GLY A 186 -14.84 27.86 -2.03
CA GLY A 186 -15.55 28.93 -2.76
C GLY A 186 -15.15 28.99 -4.24
N VAL A 187 -16.12 29.22 -5.13
CA VAL A 187 -15.97 29.41 -6.59
C VAL A 187 -16.27 30.87 -6.89
N TYR A 188 -15.51 31.54 -7.76
CA TYR A 188 -15.65 32.99 -8.00
C TYR A 188 -15.57 33.81 -6.69
N ASP A 189 -14.57 33.51 -5.85
CA ASP A 189 -14.31 34.13 -4.54
C ASP A 189 -15.46 34.03 -3.51
N GLN A 190 -16.41 33.11 -3.69
CA GLN A 190 -17.56 32.96 -2.78
C GLN A 190 -18.05 31.50 -2.66
N PRO A 191 -18.60 31.09 -1.51
CA PRO A 191 -19.25 29.78 -1.40
C PRO A 191 -20.53 29.74 -2.23
N ILE A 192 -20.82 28.59 -2.84
CA ILE A 192 -22.08 28.37 -3.56
C ILE A 192 -23.25 28.39 -2.56
N PRO A 193 -24.27 29.26 -2.72
CA PRO A 193 -25.41 29.33 -1.81
C PRO A 193 -26.22 28.03 -1.77
N VAL A 194 -26.78 27.69 -0.60
CA VAL A 194 -27.57 26.45 -0.42
C VAL A 194 -28.79 26.38 -1.35
N ILE A 195 -29.44 27.52 -1.62
CA ILE A 195 -30.57 27.60 -2.55
C ILE A 195 -30.13 27.19 -3.96
N LEU A 196 -29.01 27.75 -4.43
CA LEU A 196 -28.46 27.46 -5.75
C LEU A 196 -28.08 25.98 -5.89
N LYS A 197 -27.46 25.39 -4.86
CA LYS A 197 -27.14 23.95 -4.83
C LYS A 197 -28.38 23.07 -5.05
N LYS A 198 -29.51 23.43 -4.42
CA LYS A 198 -30.77 22.68 -4.57
C LYS A 198 -31.34 22.82 -5.98
N GLU A 199 -31.27 24.00 -6.57
CA GLU A 199 -31.73 24.24 -7.95
C GLU A 199 -30.88 23.47 -8.98
N MET A 200 -29.55 23.49 -8.83
CA MET A 200 -28.63 22.73 -9.68
C MET A 200 -28.94 21.22 -9.65
N LEU A 201 -29.11 20.64 -8.44
CA LEU A 201 -29.45 19.23 -8.27
C LEU A 201 -30.84 18.91 -8.81
N LYS A 202 -31.82 19.80 -8.63
CA LYS A 202 -33.17 19.65 -9.19
C LYS A 202 -33.13 19.57 -10.72
N LYS A 203 -32.38 20.46 -11.37
CA LYS A 203 -32.24 20.49 -12.84
C LYS A 203 -31.49 19.26 -13.36
N TYR A 204 -30.40 18.88 -12.70
CA TYR A 204 -29.62 17.70 -13.07
C TYR A 204 -30.43 16.39 -13.00
N ASN A 205 -31.28 16.26 -11.96
CA ASN A 205 -32.12 15.08 -11.71
C ASN A 205 -33.51 15.15 -12.36
N GLN A 206 -33.76 16.14 -13.22
CA GLN A 206 -35.08 16.37 -13.80
C GLN A 206 -35.44 15.25 -14.80
N ARG A 207 -36.71 14.80 -14.74
CA ARG A 207 -37.27 13.76 -15.60
C ARG A 207 -38.61 14.23 -16.18
N PRO A 208 -38.89 14.00 -17.48
CA PRO A 208 -38.03 13.31 -18.45
C PRO A 208 -36.91 14.16 -19.08
N GLU A 209 -36.86 15.47 -18.79
CA GLU A 209 -36.14 16.47 -19.59
C GLU A 209 -34.60 16.41 -19.52
N ASN A 210 -34.01 15.67 -18.59
CA ASN A 210 -32.56 15.53 -18.45
C ASN A 210 -32.12 14.10 -18.10
N ILE A 211 -32.83 13.09 -18.62
CA ILE A 211 -32.48 11.67 -18.39
C ILE A 211 -31.13 11.35 -19.06
N GLN A 212 -30.90 11.81 -20.29
CA GLN A 212 -29.65 11.54 -21.03
C GLN A 212 -28.60 12.64 -20.87
N GLY A 213 -28.92 13.70 -20.11
CA GLY A 213 -28.01 14.82 -19.88
C GLY A 213 -28.03 15.85 -21.00
N GLU A 214 -29.14 15.97 -21.73
CA GLU A 214 -29.33 16.94 -22.81
C GLU A 214 -29.08 18.37 -22.31
N ASN A 215 -29.62 18.71 -21.15
CA ASN A 215 -29.48 20.04 -20.56
C ASN A 215 -28.25 20.17 -19.68
N ILE A 216 -27.99 19.22 -18.79
CA ILE A 216 -26.78 19.17 -17.95
C ILE A 216 -26.28 17.74 -17.90
N ARG A 217 -25.09 17.52 -18.46
CA ARG A 217 -24.55 16.17 -18.66
C ARG A 217 -23.58 15.72 -17.58
N PHE A 218 -22.77 16.65 -17.07
CA PHE A 218 -21.74 16.34 -16.09
C PHE A 218 -21.98 17.07 -14.77
N ILE A 219 -21.67 16.40 -13.67
CA ILE A 219 -21.54 17.04 -12.37
C ILE A 219 -20.21 16.66 -11.72
N ILE A 220 -19.44 17.68 -11.32
CA ILE A 220 -18.12 17.54 -10.69
C ILE A 220 -18.26 17.89 -9.22
N LEU A 221 -17.84 16.99 -8.34
CA LEU A 221 -17.95 17.15 -6.89
C LEU A 221 -16.59 17.01 -6.21
N ASP A 222 -16.40 17.76 -5.11
CA ASP A 222 -15.29 17.53 -4.20
C ASP A 222 -15.70 16.68 -2.97
N SER A 223 -14.75 16.40 -2.07
CA SER A 223 -14.99 15.60 -0.87
C SER A 223 -15.99 16.21 0.12
N GLY A 224 -16.41 17.47 -0.05
CA GLY A 224 -17.52 18.03 0.74
C GLY A 224 -18.89 17.46 0.38
N PHE A 225 -19.01 16.75 -0.74
CA PHE A 225 -20.26 16.17 -1.24
C PHE A 225 -20.21 14.63 -1.33
N LYS A 226 -19.35 13.98 -0.53
CA LYS A 226 -19.41 12.52 -0.27
C LYS A 226 -20.76 12.07 0.30
N GLU A 227 -21.49 13.00 0.92
CA GLU A 227 -22.77 12.78 1.58
C GLU A 227 -23.80 13.88 1.23
N GLY A 228 -25.08 13.63 1.51
CA GLY A 228 -26.14 14.65 1.48
C GLY A 228 -26.67 15.04 0.09
N ILE A 229 -26.31 14.28 -0.95
CA ILE A 229 -26.83 14.45 -2.31
C ILE A 229 -27.23 13.11 -2.93
N ASP A 230 -28.11 13.19 -3.93
CA ASP A 230 -28.58 12.07 -4.75
C ASP A 230 -28.43 12.44 -6.23
N LEU A 231 -27.87 11.54 -7.04
CA LEU A 231 -27.68 11.72 -8.48
C LEU A 231 -28.45 10.63 -9.24
N PHE A 232 -29.38 11.03 -10.10
CA PHE A 232 -30.26 10.14 -10.84
C PHE A 232 -29.84 10.01 -12.30
N ASP A 233 -30.15 8.86 -12.90
CA ASP A 233 -29.95 8.51 -14.32
C ASP A 233 -28.50 8.74 -14.81
N ILE A 234 -27.52 8.47 -13.95
CA ILE A 234 -26.10 8.48 -14.29
C ILE A 234 -25.66 7.08 -14.76
N LYS A 235 -24.93 7.03 -15.87
CA LYS A 235 -24.34 5.78 -16.38
C LYS A 235 -22.89 5.60 -15.95
N TYR A 236 -22.20 6.71 -15.70
CA TYR A 236 -20.76 6.74 -15.43
C TYR A 236 -20.41 7.52 -14.16
N ILE A 237 -19.53 6.95 -13.35
CA ILE A 237 -18.84 7.61 -12.25
C ILE A 237 -17.35 7.63 -12.56
N HIS A 238 -16.70 8.77 -12.39
CA HIS A 238 -15.25 8.92 -12.50
C HIS A 238 -14.70 9.36 -11.14
N ILE A 239 -13.94 8.49 -10.47
CA ILE A 239 -13.25 8.78 -9.22
C ILE A 239 -11.82 9.17 -9.56
N PHE A 240 -11.52 10.47 -9.49
CA PHE A 240 -10.28 11.02 -10.05
C PHE A 240 -9.02 10.65 -9.26
N GLU A 241 -9.15 10.35 -7.97
CA GLU A 241 -8.09 9.69 -7.20
C GLU A 241 -8.66 8.59 -6.31
N PRO A 242 -7.96 7.45 -6.11
CA PRO A 242 -8.44 6.38 -5.27
C PRO A 242 -8.69 6.90 -3.86
N SER A 243 -9.81 6.50 -3.25
CA SER A 243 -10.09 6.85 -1.86
C SER A 243 -9.10 6.16 -0.93
N ILE A 244 -8.73 6.84 0.15
CA ILE A 244 -7.83 6.29 1.17
C ILE A 244 -8.52 5.14 1.92
N VAL A 245 -9.83 5.27 2.11
CA VAL A 245 -10.66 4.33 2.87
C VAL A 245 -11.76 3.81 1.95
N SER A 246 -12.00 2.49 1.99
CA SER A 246 -13.07 1.84 1.24
C SER A 246 -14.47 2.40 1.55
N ALA A 247 -14.69 2.87 2.79
CA ALA A 247 -15.92 3.55 3.21
C ALA A 247 -16.20 4.81 2.39
N ASP A 248 -15.19 5.65 2.16
CA ASP A 248 -15.33 6.88 1.37
C ASP A 248 -15.72 6.56 -0.08
N GLN A 249 -15.08 5.54 -0.68
CA GLN A 249 -15.41 5.10 -2.03
C GLN A 249 -16.86 4.58 -2.11
N LYS A 250 -17.31 3.79 -1.13
CA LYS A 250 -18.70 3.33 -1.04
C LYS A 250 -19.67 4.51 -0.91
N GLN A 251 -19.35 5.53 -0.12
CA GLN A 251 -20.20 6.72 0.03
C GLN A 251 -20.29 7.54 -1.27
N VAL A 252 -19.19 7.65 -2.03
CA VAL A 252 -19.15 8.32 -3.34
C VAL A 252 -19.99 7.56 -4.37
N ILE A 253 -19.77 6.25 -4.53
CA ILE A 253 -20.59 5.41 -5.44
C ILE A 253 -22.06 5.42 -5.00
N GLY A 254 -22.30 5.44 -3.70
CA GLY A 254 -23.60 5.58 -3.04
C GLY A 254 -24.42 6.82 -3.46
N ARG A 255 -23.79 7.84 -4.05
CA ARG A 255 -24.50 9.00 -4.63
C ARG A 255 -25.29 8.61 -5.87
N GLY A 256 -24.83 7.62 -6.62
CA GLY A 256 -25.45 7.07 -7.83
C GLY A 256 -26.31 5.83 -7.61
N THR A 257 -26.04 5.03 -6.58
CA THR A 257 -26.76 3.77 -6.32
C THR A 257 -27.94 3.96 -5.37
N ARG A 258 -28.82 4.92 -5.66
CA ARG A 258 -30.05 5.14 -4.88
C ARG A 258 -31.18 4.23 -5.37
N THR A 259 -32.11 3.91 -4.47
CA THR A 259 -33.29 3.10 -4.76
C THR A 259 -34.08 3.72 -5.91
N CYS A 260 -34.23 2.96 -7.01
CA CYS A 260 -34.85 3.40 -8.26
C CYS A 260 -34.24 4.69 -8.85
N GLY A 261 -32.99 5.00 -8.48
CA GLY A 261 -32.27 6.20 -8.90
C GLY A 261 -31.92 6.20 -10.39
N GLN A 262 -31.82 5.03 -11.01
CA GLN A 262 -31.48 4.85 -12.43
C GLN A 262 -32.69 4.46 -13.30
N LYS A 263 -33.92 4.61 -12.79
CA LYS A 263 -35.14 4.15 -13.49
C LYS A 263 -35.40 4.80 -14.85
N GLY A 264 -34.77 5.95 -15.16
CA GLY A 264 -34.85 6.56 -16.49
C GLY A 264 -33.95 5.88 -17.52
N LEU A 265 -33.04 5.00 -17.10
CA LEU A 265 -32.17 4.21 -17.97
C LEU A 265 -32.80 2.83 -18.25
N ASP A 266 -32.34 2.19 -19.33
CA ASP A 266 -32.83 0.88 -19.76
C ASP A 266 -32.44 -0.19 -18.73
N PHE A 267 -33.40 -1.01 -18.28
CA PHE A 267 -33.18 -2.09 -17.32
C PHE A 267 -32.76 -3.38 -18.04
N HIS A 268 -31.58 -3.91 -17.74
CA HIS A 268 -31.11 -5.17 -18.33
C HIS A 268 -31.81 -6.37 -17.66
N PRO A 269 -32.38 -7.32 -18.41
CA PRO A 269 -33.17 -8.42 -17.85
C PRO A 269 -32.39 -9.34 -16.90
N THR A 270 -31.07 -9.46 -17.10
CA THR A 270 -30.18 -10.27 -16.23
C THR A 270 -29.26 -9.46 -15.32
N GLN A 271 -29.00 -8.18 -15.63
CA GLN A 271 -27.97 -7.37 -14.96
C GLN A 271 -28.54 -6.12 -14.26
N GLY A 272 -29.81 -5.79 -14.50
CA GLY A 272 -30.46 -4.59 -13.98
C GLY A 272 -29.87 -3.33 -14.60
N TRP A 273 -29.80 -2.24 -13.84
CA TRP A 273 -29.08 -1.04 -14.27
C TRP A 273 -27.60 -1.17 -13.97
N ILE A 274 -26.74 -1.04 -14.97
CA ILE A 274 -25.29 -1.07 -14.78
C ILE A 274 -24.78 0.35 -14.54
N LEU A 275 -23.94 0.52 -13.53
CA LEU A 275 -23.25 1.77 -13.22
C LEU A 275 -21.75 1.59 -13.40
N ASN A 276 -21.16 2.19 -14.42
CA ASN A 276 -19.73 2.02 -14.69
C ASN A 276 -18.92 3.03 -13.86
N VAL A 277 -18.04 2.52 -12.99
CA VAL A 277 -17.22 3.33 -12.08
C VAL A 277 -15.75 3.24 -12.51
N PHE A 278 -15.18 4.33 -13.00
CA PHE A 278 -13.78 4.42 -13.39
C PHE A 278 -12.95 5.05 -12.26
N VAL A 279 -11.99 4.32 -11.72
CA VAL A 279 -11.07 4.82 -10.67
C VAL A 279 -9.71 5.10 -11.31
N TYR A 280 -9.26 6.35 -11.26
CA TYR A 280 -8.03 6.78 -11.92
C TYR A 280 -6.87 6.82 -10.93
N ASP A 281 -5.79 6.10 -11.23
CA ASP A 281 -4.53 6.15 -10.49
C ASP A 281 -3.34 6.40 -11.42
N LEU A 282 -2.24 6.89 -10.86
CA LEU A 282 -1.00 7.10 -11.58
C LEU A 282 -0.06 5.91 -11.36
N SER A 283 0.24 5.17 -12.42
CA SER A 283 1.24 4.09 -12.39
C SER A 283 2.65 4.64 -12.57
N ILE A 284 3.59 4.09 -11.80
CA ILE A 284 5.02 4.40 -11.86
C ILE A 284 5.69 3.33 -12.73
N PRO A 285 6.21 3.69 -13.92
CA PRO A 285 6.93 2.75 -14.78
C PRO A 285 8.07 2.06 -14.04
N GLU A 286 8.30 0.77 -14.31
CA GLU A 286 9.28 -0.09 -13.63
C GLU A 286 10.67 0.56 -13.49
N LYS A 287 11.14 1.18 -14.58
CA LYS A 287 12.42 1.91 -14.64
C LYS A 287 12.54 3.06 -13.63
N LEU A 288 11.42 3.61 -13.16
CA LEU A 288 11.37 4.75 -12.23
C LEU A 288 11.11 4.32 -10.78
N GLN A 289 10.69 3.07 -10.54
CA GLN A 289 10.22 2.62 -9.22
C GLN A 289 11.30 2.71 -8.13
N LYS A 290 12.58 2.49 -8.46
CA LYS A 290 13.71 2.69 -7.54
C LYS A 290 13.73 4.09 -6.93
N GLY A 291 13.39 5.11 -7.71
CA GLY A 291 13.28 6.48 -7.25
C GLY A 291 12.11 6.72 -6.28
N PHE A 292 11.10 5.85 -6.28
CA PHE A 292 9.84 5.99 -5.56
C PHE A 292 9.60 4.85 -4.54
N LEU A 293 10.61 4.47 -3.76
CA LEU A 293 10.49 3.42 -2.73
C LEU A 293 9.95 2.08 -3.27
N ASN A 294 10.31 1.73 -4.52
CA ASN A 294 9.86 0.54 -5.23
C ASN A 294 8.33 0.38 -5.25
N THR A 295 7.61 1.48 -5.44
CA THR A 295 6.14 1.49 -5.53
C THR A 295 5.66 1.44 -6.97
N LYS A 296 4.53 0.79 -7.21
CA LYS A 296 3.92 0.63 -8.53
C LYS A 296 2.99 1.78 -8.90
N SER A 297 2.43 2.50 -7.92
CA SER A 297 1.55 3.64 -8.14
C SER A 297 1.76 4.76 -7.14
N THR A 298 1.26 5.96 -7.46
CA THR A 298 1.35 7.09 -6.52
C THR A 298 0.46 6.92 -5.30
N MET A 299 -0.61 6.12 -5.38
CA MET A 299 -1.40 5.74 -4.20
C MET A 299 -0.62 4.82 -3.26
N GLU A 300 0.12 3.85 -3.79
CA GLU A 300 1.01 3.01 -2.98
C GLU A 300 2.13 3.85 -2.34
N LEU A 301 2.71 4.80 -3.10
CA LEU A 301 3.68 5.77 -2.57
C LEU A 301 3.08 6.63 -1.45
N TYR A 302 1.83 7.07 -1.61
CA TYR A 302 1.10 7.80 -0.60
C TYR A 302 0.92 6.97 0.67
N PHE A 303 0.47 5.71 0.57
CA PHE A 303 0.33 4.83 1.74
C PHE A 303 1.67 4.55 2.44
N LYS A 304 2.73 4.24 1.69
CA LYS A 304 4.07 4.04 2.29
C LYS A 304 4.57 5.31 2.99
N SER A 305 4.21 6.50 2.49
CA SER A 305 4.56 7.77 3.13
C SER A 305 3.75 8.10 4.39
N MET A 306 2.65 7.37 4.66
CA MET A 306 1.81 7.57 5.84
C MET A 306 2.19 6.71 7.04
N ASP A 307 3.14 5.76 6.90
CA ASP A 307 3.62 4.87 7.98
C ASP A 307 2.48 4.18 8.78
N LEU A 308 1.42 3.74 8.08
CA LEU A 308 0.26 3.07 8.69
C LEU A 308 0.62 1.64 9.14
N ASP A 309 0.20 1.26 10.35
CA ASP A 309 0.38 -0.11 10.88
C ASP A 309 -0.43 -1.11 10.04
N ILE A 310 0.25 -1.99 9.30
CA ILE A 310 -0.36 -3.02 8.45
C ILE A 310 -1.36 -3.88 9.24
N ARG A 311 -1.12 -4.08 10.55
CA ARG A 311 -2.03 -4.84 11.42
C ARG A 311 -3.40 -4.19 11.56
N LEU A 312 -3.47 -2.85 11.56
CA LEU A 312 -4.76 -2.13 11.61
C LEU A 312 -5.57 -2.34 10.33
N ILE A 313 -4.89 -2.44 9.18
CA ILE A 313 -5.55 -2.68 7.88
C ILE A 313 -6.13 -4.09 7.84
N ASN A 314 -5.34 -5.10 8.22
CA ASN A 314 -5.80 -6.49 8.31
C ASN A 314 -6.96 -6.62 9.30
N PHE A 315 -6.81 -6.01 10.48
CA PHE A 315 -7.83 -5.99 11.51
C PHE A 315 -9.14 -5.37 11.02
N ALA A 316 -9.09 -4.23 10.33
CA ALA A 316 -10.31 -3.57 9.85
C ALA A 316 -11.14 -4.47 8.93
N HIS A 317 -10.50 -5.20 8.02
CA HIS A 317 -11.19 -6.12 7.12
C HIS A 317 -11.81 -7.31 7.88
N ASP A 318 -11.05 -7.94 8.77
CA ASP A 318 -11.52 -9.09 9.54
C ASP A 318 -12.62 -8.70 10.55
N LEU A 319 -12.53 -7.49 11.13
CA LEU A 319 -13.54 -6.88 11.98
C LEU A 319 -14.86 -6.65 11.25
N GLU A 320 -14.83 -6.05 10.05
CA GLU A 320 -16.06 -5.88 9.26
C GLU A 320 -16.73 -7.23 8.97
N ARG A 321 -15.95 -8.23 8.50
CA ARG A 321 -16.48 -9.57 8.18
C ARG A 321 -17.08 -10.26 9.41
N THR A 322 -16.37 -10.21 10.54
CA THR A 322 -16.82 -10.82 11.79
C THR A 322 -18.06 -10.12 12.34
N THR A 323 -18.14 -8.80 12.24
CA THR A 323 -19.34 -8.02 12.65
C THR A 323 -20.56 -8.38 11.82
N VAL A 324 -20.40 -8.55 10.50
CA VAL A 324 -21.49 -8.98 9.61
C VAL A 324 -21.99 -10.36 10.02
N LEU A 325 -21.08 -11.31 10.28
CA LEU A 325 -21.45 -12.64 10.78
C LEU A 325 -22.15 -12.58 12.15
N GLY A 326 -21.68 -11.67 13.01
CA GLY A 326 -22.22 -11.39 14.34
C GLY A 326 -23.60 -10.73 14.37
N SER A 327 -24.07 -10.22 13.22
CA SER A 327 -25.34 -9.49 13.16
C SER A 327 -26.54 -10.39 13.51
N VAL A 328 -27.48 -9.80 14.24
CA VAL A 328 -28.64 -10.52 14.79
C VAL A 328 -29.58 -11.05 13.71
N ASP A 329 -29.65 -10.36 12.57
CA ASP A 329 -30.51 -10.67 11.44
C ASP A 329 -29.74 -11.32 10.27
N TYR A 330 -28.52 -11.82 10.52
CA TYR A 330 -27.68 -12.48 9.51
C TYR A 330 -28.43 -13.60 8.76
N GLU A 331 -29.07 -14.52 9.49
CA GLU A 331 -29.81 -15.63 8.87
C GLU A 331 -31.06 -15.17 8.11
N LEU A 332 -31.76 -14.15 8.63
CA LEU A 332 -32.97 -13.58 8.01
C LEU A 332 -32.64 -12.88 6.68
N ASN A 333 -31.47 -12.24 6.59
CA ASN A 333 -31.02 -11.48 5.43
C ASN A 333 -30.19 -12.31 4.42
N LYS A 334 -29.90 -13.59 4.71
CA LYS A 334 -29.05 -14.46 3.87
C LYS A 334 -29.48 -14.50 2.39
N ASN A 335 -30.78 -14.54 2.12
CA ASN A 335 -31.32 -14.63 0.75
C ASN A 335 -31.11 -13.35 -0.08
N VAL A 336 -31.07 -12.17 0.55
CA VAL A 336 -30.79 -10.91 -0.17
C VAL A 336 -29.29 -10.66 -0.31
N HIS A 337 -28.46 -11.17 0.61
CA HIS A 337 -27.00 -11.04 0.52
C HIS A 337 -26.34 -12.05 -0.43
N SER A 338 -26.96 -13.22 -0.63
CA SER A 338 -26.48 -14.28 -1.54
C SER A 338 -26.88 -14.08 -3.01
N PHE A 339 -27.69 -13.06 -3.32
CA PHE A 339 -28.02 -12.72 -4.69
C PHE A 339 -26.77 -12.20 -5.43
N SER A 340 -26.30 -12.97 -6.41
CA SER A 340 -25.20 -12.61 -7.31
C SER A 340 -25.70 -12.63 -8.76
N ILE A 341 -25.21 -11.66 -9.54
CA ILE A 341 -25.48 -11.57 -10.97
C ILE A 341 -24.36 -12.32 -11.71
N PRO A 342 -24.67 -13.19 -12.69
CA PRO A 342 -23.65 -13.76 -13.55
C PRO A 342 -22.99 -12.64 -14.37
N PHE A 343 -21.71 -12.39 -14.12
CA PHE A 343 -20.93 -11.46 -14.94
C PHE A 343 -20.58 -12.14 -16.27
N ILE A 344 -20.97 -11.51 -17.38
CA ILE A 344 -20.49 -11.85 -18.72
C ILE A 344 -19.72 -10.61 -19.19
N SER A 345 -18.40 -10.63 -19.14
CA SER A 345 -17.57 -9.69 -19.90
C SER A 345 -17.64 -10.05 -21.38
N ALA A 346 -17.68 -9.04 -22.25
CA ALA A 346 -17.89 -9.19 -23.68
C ALA A 346 -16.62 -9.48 -24.49
N ASP A 347 -15.49 -9.74 -23.83
CA ASP A 347 -14.24 -10.15 -24.45
C ASP A 347 -13.73 -11.35 -23.62
N GLU A 348 -13.57 -12.52 -24.28
CA GLU A 348 -13.12 -13.85 -23.78
C GLU A 348 -14.20 -14.95 -23.93
N GLU A 349 -14.43 -15.37 -25.18
CA GLU A 349 -15.16 -16.62 -25.48
C GLU A 349 -14.30 -17.89 -25.37
N GLU A 350 -12.99 -17.78 -25.08
CA GLU A 350 -12.07 -18.93 -25.03
C GLU A 350 -11.92 -19.60 -23.64
N ASP A 351 -12.29 -18.93 -22.53
CA ASP A 351 -12.17 -19.49 -21.18
C ASP A 351 -13.43 -20.24 -20.67
N ARG A 352 -14.41 -20.46 -21.55
CA ARG A 352 -15.68 -21.17 -21.23
C ARG A 352 -15.50 -22.63 -20.82
N VAL A 353 -14.29 -23.20 -20.86
CA VAL A 353 -14.06 -24.61 -20.51
C VAL A 353 -13.40 -24.79 -19.13
N LEU A 354 -12.95 -23.72 -18.45
CA LEU A 354 -12.26 -23.84 -17.15
C LEU A 354 -13.02 -23.29 -15.93
N LEU A 355 -14.14 -22.58 -16.14
CA LEU A 355 -14.87 -21.91 -15.05
C LEU A 355 -16.13 -22.64 -14.55
N ASP A 356 -16.60 -23.68 -15.26
CA ASP A 356 -17.83 -24.40 -14.89
C ASP A 356 -17.60 -25.52 -13.83
N GLU A 357 -16.35 -25.81 -13.47
CA GLU A 357 -16.00 -26.79 -12.43
C GLU A 357 -15.49 -26.20 -11.12
N HIS A 358 -15.21 -24.89 -11.00
CA HIS A 358 -14.58 -24.33 -9.78
C HIS A 358 -15.42 -23.28 -9.03
N VAL A 359 -16.63 -22.94 -9.49
CA VAL A 359 -17.53 -21.99 -8.79
C VAL A 359 -18.61 -22.69 -7.96
N LYS A 360 -18.52 -24.01 -7.77
CA LYS A 360 -19.39 -24.74 -6.83
C LYS A 360 -18.85 -24.84 -5.41
N ASP A 361 -17.57 -24.53 -5.15
CA ASP A 361 -16.97 -24.76 -3.82
C ASP A 361 -16.36 -23.51 -3.12
N ASP A 362 -16.20 -22.35 -3.75
CA ASP A 362 -15.44 -21.24 -3.13
C ASP A 362 -16.25 -20.24 -2.25
N VAL A 363 -17.50 -20.56 -1.88
CA VAL A 363 -18.21 -19.87 -0.77
C VAL A 363 -18.48 -20.81 0.42
N GLU A 364 -18.01 -22.05 0.35
CA GLU A 364 -18.02 -22.99 1.45
C GLU A 364 -16.62 -23.58 1.62
N LEU A 365 -15.72 -22.89 2.33
CA LEU A 365 -14.66 -23.49 3.16
C LEU A 365 -13.74 -22.45 3.80
N LEU A 366 -13.93 -22.23 5.11
CA LEU A 366 -12.82 -22.07 6.07
C LEU A 366 -13.36 -22.15 7.52
N TYR A 367 -14.16 -23.18 7.83
CA TYR A 367 -14.34 -23.64 9.21
C TYR A 367 -14.60 -25.15 9.19
N GLY A 368 -13.50 -25.91 9.29
CA GLY A 368 -13.57 -27.32 9.65
C GLY A 368 -14.00 -27.45 11.10
N GLY A 369 -15.11 -28.15 11.32
CA GLY A 369 -15.68 -28.44 12.63
C GLY A 369 -16.87 -29.38 12.45
N SER A 370 -16.55 -30.67 12.40
CA SER A 370 -17.40 -31.86 12.32
C SER A 370 -18.81 -31.74 12.91
N ASP A 371 -19.77 -32.29 12.17
CA ASP A 371 -20.94 -33.03 12.64
C ASP A 371 -21.66 -32.53 13.90
N ILE A 372 -22.79 -31.85 13.69
CA ILE A 372 -24.12 -32.32 14.10
C ILE A 372 -25.11 -31.45 13.32
N ILE A 373 -25.73 -32.00 12.28
CA ILE A 373 -26.99 -31.47 11.76
C ILE A 373 -28.07 -32.01 12.71
N PRO A 374 -28.70 -31.20 13.58
CA PRO A 374 -29.91 -31.68 14.24
C PRO A 374 -30.99 -31.73 13.16
N LYS A 375 -31.48 -32.94 12.91
CA LYS A 375 -32.63 -33.25 12.04
C LYS A 375 -33.65 -32.10 12.03
N LYS A 376 -34.03 -31.65 10.83
CA LYS A 376 -35.14 -30.71 10.55
C LYS A 376 -36.27 -30.90 11.56
N ARG A 377 -36.35 -30.03 12.57
CA ARG A 377 -37.58 -29.85 13.34
C ARG A 377 -38.55 -29.13 12.42
N LYS A 378 -39.75 -29.70 12.24
CA LYS A 378 -40.84 -29.08 11.46
C LYS A 378 -41.01 -27.64 11.94
N LEU A 379 -40.91 -26.68 11.02
CA LEU A 379 -41.39 -25.30 11.21
C LEU A 379 -42.83 -25.36 11.69
N ILE A 380 -43.06 -25.02 12.96
CA ILE A 380 -44.42 -24.86 13.49
C ILE A 380 -44.87 -23.48 13.04
N VAL A 381 -45.50 -23.41 11.87
CA VAL A 381 -46.27 -22.22 11.47
C VAL A 381 -47.47 -22.14 12.40
N ARG A 382 -47.41 -21.27 13.41
CA ARG A 382 -48.57 -20.94 14.24
C ARG A 382 -49.38 -19.87 13.52
N PRO A 383 -50.68 -20.08 13.26
CA PRO A 383 -51.55 -18.99 12.84
C PRO A 383 -51.79 -18.05 14.03
N GLY A 384 -51.27 -16.82 13.96
CA GLY A 384 -51.45 -15.77 14.96
C GLY A 384 -50.33 -14.72 14.92
N PRO A 385 -50.51 -13.52 15.50
CA PRO A 385 -49.44 -12.54 15.62
C PRO A 385 -48.26 -13.12 16.43
N PRO A 386 -47.00 -12.74 16.13
CA PRO A 386 -45.83 -13.26 16.82
C PRO A 386 -45.96 -13.10 18.33
N ILE A 387 -45.81 -14.20 19.06
CA ILE A 387 -45.82 -14.15 20.52
C ILE A 387 -44.50 -13.51 20.94
N ASN A 388 -44.56 -12.21 21.28
CA ASN A 388 -43.46 -11.47 21.86
C ASN A 388 -43.11 -12.10 23.23
N ARG A 389 -42.25 -13.12 23.23
CA ARG A 389 -41.62 -13.59 24.47
C ARG A 389 -40.43 -12.66 24.75
N PRO A 390 -40.48 -11.84 25.82
CA PRO A 390 -39.37 -10.99 26.17
C PRO A 390 -38.14 -11.85 26.50
N LEU A 391 -36.97 -11.48 25.96
CA LEU A 391 -35.70 -12.10 26.31
C LEU A 391 -35.48 -12.00 27.82
N GLN A 392 -35.13 -13.12 28.48
CA GLN A 392 -34.86 -13.19 29.91
C GLN A 392 -33.39 -12.84 30.26
N GLY A 393 -32.79 -11.88 29.53
CA GLY A 393 -31.41 -11.43 29.71
C GLY A 393 -30.54 -11.55 28.45
N PRO A 394 -29.28 -11.10 28.51
CA PRO A 394 -28.32 -11.22 27.40
C PRO A 394 -28.04 -12.69 27.05
N LEU A 395 -27.97 -13.02 25.76
CA LEU A 395 -27.58 -14.34 25.26
C LEU A 395 -26.25 -14.24 24.53
N GLY A 396 -25.43 -15.29 24.60
CA GLY A 396 -24.28 -15.47 23.71
C GLY A 396 -24.70 -15.72 22.26
N PHE A 397 -23.74 -15.66 21.35
CA PHE A 397 -23.92 -15.64 19.91
C PHE A 397 -24.76 -16.82 19.37
N ASP A 398 -24.40 -18.06 19.71
CA ASP A 398 -25.10 -19.25 19.20
C ASP A 398 -26.55 -19.31 19.67
N LYS A 399 -26.77 -19.06 20.97
CA LYS A 399 -28.13 -19.02 21.57
C LYS A 399 -28.97 -17.88 21.02
N MET A 400 -28.36 -16.73 20.74
CA MET A 400 -29.05 -15.61 20.12
C MET A 400 -29.56 -16.00 18.72
N ARG A 401 -28.75 -16.68 17.91
CA ARG A 401 -29.18 -17.16 16.59
C ARG A 401 -30.35 -18.14 16.67
N GLU A 402 -30.28 -19.10 17.58
CA GLU A 402 -31.40 -20.03 17.83
C GLU A 402 -32.67 -19.27 18.20
N PHE A 403 -32.56 -18.30 19.11
CA PHE A 403 -33.69 -17.46 19.51
C PHE A 403 -34.30 -16.69 18.33
N ILE A 404 -33.48 -16.09 17.47
CA ILE A 404 -33.96 -15.36 16.28
C ILE A 404 -34.66 -16.29 15.30
N ARG A 405 -34.10 -17.47 15.06
CA ARG A 405 -34.69 -18.47 14.15
C ARG A 405 -36.06 -18.93 14.63
N ASP A 406 -36.22 -19.16 15.93
CA ASP A 406 -37.44 -19.69 16.52
C ASP A 406 -38.55 -18.63 16.66
N ASN A 407 -38.21 -17.36 16.88
CA ASN A 407 -39.18 -16.31 17.21
C ASN A 407 -39.39 -15.27 16.09
N TYR A 408 -38.44 -15.14 15.15
CA TYR A 408 -38.42 -14.09 14.13
C TYR A 408 -38.20 -14.63 12.71
N GLY A 409 -38.26 -15.95 12.51
CA GLY A 409 -38.04 -16.59 11.20
C GLY A 409 -39.00 -16.11 10.09
N GLU A 410 -40.18 -15.59 10.44
CA GLU A 410 -41.16 -15.02 9.49
C GLU A 410 -40.67 -13.75 8.79
N PHE A 411 -39.68 -13.05 9.35
CA PHE A 411 -39.08 -11.85 8.76
C PHE A 411 -37.91 -12.16 7.83
N SER A 412 -37.74 -13.43 7.43
CA SER A 412 -36.73 -13.82 6.45
C SER A 412 -37.04 -13.24 5.06
N TRP A 413 -36.02 -12.79 4.35
CA TRP A 413 -36.19 -12.40 2.95
C TRP A 413 -36.50 -13.63 2.09
N ASP A 414 -37.46 -13.52 1.18
CA ASP A 414 -37.70 -14.57 0.17
C ASP A 414 -36.51 -14.70 -0.81
N LYS A 415 -36.42 -15.85 -1.47
CA LYS A 415 -35.45 -16.04 -2.57
C LYS A 415 -35.71 -15.02 -3.68
N VAL A 416 -34.68 -14.23 -3.99
CA VAL A 416 -34.77 -13.13 -4.95
C VAL A 416 -34.81 -13.66 -6.39
N LYS A 417 -35.79 -13.20 -7.18
CA LYS A 417 -35.87 -13.40 -8.65
C LYS A 417 -35.60 -12.08 -9.36
N MET A 418 -34.89 -12.11 -10.49
CA MET A 418 -34.54 -10.90 -11.23
C MET A 418 -35.77 -10.32 -11.96
N GLU A 419 -36.18 -9.10 -11.58
CA GLU A 419 -37.32 -8.37 -12.14
C GLU A 419 -37.15 -6.85 -11.88
N ASN A 420 -37.74 -5.98 -12.71
CA ASN A 420 -37.74 -4.54 -12.44
C ASN A 420 -38.83 -4.20 -11.41
N LEU A 421 -38.43 -3.69 -10.24
CA LEU A 421 -39.34 -3.32 -9.14
C LEU A 421 -39.60 -1.81 -9.05
N CYS A 422 -39.19 -1.02 -10.04
CA CYS A 422 -39.26 0.45 -10.02
C CYS A 422 -40.31 1.05 -10.98
N ASP A 423 -41.03 0.23 -11.74
CA ASP A 423 -42.12 0.70 -12.61
C ASP A 423 -43.39 1.04 -11.79
N GLU A 424 -44.05 2.14 -12.15
CA GLU A 424 -45.09 2.77 -11.32
C GLU A 424 -46.40 1.98 -11.30
N LYS A 425 -46.82 1.51 -10.12
CA LYS A 425 -48.25 1.50 -9.77
C LYS A 425 -48.62 2.92 -9.31
N ASN A 426 -49.21 3.70 -10.22
CA ASN A 426 -49.80 5.01 -9.97
C ASN A 426 -50.61 5.04 -8.67
N GLN A 427 -50.16 5.74 -7.63
CA GLN A 427 -51.03 6.18 -6.54
C GLN A 427 -50.68 7.62 -6.12
N LYS A 428 -51.63 8.53 -6.35
CA LYS A 428 -51.66 9.91 -5.84
C LYS A 428 -52.30 9.87 -4.44
N GLY A 429 -51.67 10.50 -3.46
CA GLY A 429 -52.01 10.45 -2.02
C GLY A 429 -50.84 9.88 -1.21
N GLY A 430 -50.61 10.32 0.03
CA GLY A 430 -49.46 9.88 0.83
C GLY A 430 -49.32 8.36 0.83
N ASN A 431 -48.20 7.85 0.31
CA ASN A 431 -48.04 6.43 0.02
C ASN A 431 -47.69 5.69 1.32
N ILE A 432 -48.62 4.90 1.85
CA ILE A 432 -48.34 3.97 2.93
C ILE A 432 -47.32 2.93 2.43
N ILE A 433 -46.06 3.06 2.84
CA ILE A 433 -45.00 2.15 2.43
C ILE A 433 -45.23 0.75 3.01
N LYS A 434 -45.11 -0.29 2.17
CA LYS A 434 -44.96 -1.66 2.65
C LYS A 434 -43.56 -1.83 3.23
N TYR A 435 -43.45 -2.20 4.51
CA TYR A 435 -42.15 -2.43 5.15
C TYR A 435 -41.43 -3.62 4.51
N THR A 436 -40.10 -3.53 4.42
CA THR A 436 -39.27 -4.69 4.07
C THR A 436 -39.19 -5.68 5.24
N PRO A 437 -38.83 -6.95 4.99
CA PRO A 437 -38.69 -7.94 6.08
C PRO A 437 -37.75 -7.46 7.20
N THR A 438 -36.61 -6.86 6.87
CA THR A 438 -35.70 -6.27 7.89
C THR A 438 -36.32 -5.08 8.63
N GLN A 439 -37.02 -4.17 7.95
CA GLN A 439 -37.70 -3.05 8.62
C GLN A 439 -38.76 -3.56 9.61
N ASP A 440 -39.47 -4.61 9.22
CA ASP A 440 -40.50 -5.25 10.01
C ASP A 440 -39.90 -6.01 11.21
N PHE A 441 -38.78 -6.71 11.01
CA PHE A 441 -38.00 -7.31 12.08
C PHE A 441 -37.56 -6.26 13.11
N ILE A 442 -36.91 -5.17 12.67
CA ILE A 442 -36.36 -4.15 13.56
C ILE A 442 -37.42 -3.50 14.45
N ARG A 443 -38.59 -3.17 13.89
CA ARG A 443 -39.66 -2.53 14.69
C ARG A 443 -40.27 -3.45 15.75
N HIS A 444 -40.15 -4.77 15.60
CA HIS A 444 -40.62 -5.75 16.58
C HIS A 444 -39.53 -6.13 17.58
N TYR A 445 -38.31 -6.39 17.09
CA TYR A 445 -37.17 -6.81 17.89
C TYR A 445 -36.66 -5.72 18.84
N PHE A 446 -36.43 -4.50 18.34
CA PHE A 446 -35.91 -3.40 19.15
C PHE A 446 -37.05 -2.64 19.83
N ASN A 447 -37.32 -2.98 21.08
CA ASN A 447 -38.41 -2.43 21.88
C ASN A 447 -37.96 -2.17 23.33
N PRO A 448 -38.76 -1.51 24.19
CA PRO A 448 -38.36 -1.20 25.57
C PRO A 448 -37.99 -2.40 26.45
N ALA A 449 -38.54 -3.59 26.17
CA ALA A 449 -38.23 -4.83 26.88
C ALA A 449 -36.93 -5.50 26.39
N PHE A 450 -36.28 -4.93 25.37
CA PHE A 450 -35.01 -5.42 24.85
C PHE A 450 -33.92 -5.38 25.93
N PRO A 451 -33.19 -6.48 26.18
CA PRO A 451 -32.21 -6.55 27.27
C PRO A 451 -31.03 -5.59 27.07
N MET A 452 -30.58 -5.40 25.83
CA MET A 452 -29.44 -4.52 25.55
C MET A 452 -29.86 -3.04 25.55
N LYS A 453 -28.93 -2.14 25.90
CA LYS A 453 -29.21 -0.70 26.02
C LYS A 453 -29.27 0.01 24.67
N GLY A 454 -28.74 -0.59 23.62
CA GLY A 454 -28.87 -0.04 22.28
C GLY A 454 -28.71 -1.06 21.17
N MET A 455 -28.77 -0.55 19.93
CA MET A 455 -28.57 -1.32 18.71
C MET A 455 -27.93 -0.44 17.62
N LEU A 456 -27.02 -1.03 16.85
CA LEU A 456 -26.40 -0.44 15.67
C LEU A 456 -27.06 -1.01 14.40
N LEU A 457 -27.68 -0.13 13.61
CA LEU A 457 -28.14 -0.42 12.26
C LEU A 457 -27.01 -0.14 11.27
N GLN A 458 -26.21 -1.16 10.99
CA GLN A 458 -25.19 -1.15 9.94
C GLN A 458 -25.85 -1.50 8.60
N HIS A 459 -26.64 -0.58 8.05
CA HIS A 459 -27.36 -0.83 6.80
C HIS A 459 -26.83 0.05 5.67
N SER A 460 -26.70 -0.53 4.47
CA SER A 460 -26.22 0.18 3.28
C SER A 460 -27.11 1.36 2.89
N VAL A 461 -26.61 2.23 2.01
CA VAL A 461 -27.36 3.42 1.58
C VAL A 461 -28.62 3.01 0.82
N GLY A 462 -29.75 3.70 1.02
CA GLY A 462 -31.01 3.40 0.34
C GLY A 462 -31.81 2.20 0.88
N THR A 463 -31.35 1.53 1.93
CA THR A 463 -32.10 0.43 2.59
C THR A 463 -33.31 0.88 3.41
N GLY A 464 -33.47 2.20 3.63
CA GLY A 464 -34.56 2.77 4.42
C GLY A 464 -34.31 2.83 5.93
N LYS A 465 -33.06 3.00 6.38
CA LYS A 465 -32.67 3.18 7.80
C LYS A 465 -33.59 4.14 8.58
N THR A 466 -33.85 5.32 8.00
CA THR A 466 -34.73 6.34 8.61
C THR A 466 -36.14 5.79 8.85
N CYS A 467 -36.68 5.04 7.89
CA CYS A 467 -37.98 4.39 8.01
C CYS A 467 -37.97 3.31 9.11
N SER A 468 -36.92 2.48 9.18
CA SER A 468 -36.74 1.48 10.24
C SER A 468 -36.75 2.12 11.64
N ALA A 469 -36.02 3.22 11.82
CA ALA A 469 -35.95 3.92 13.10
C ALA A 469 -37.27 4.59 13.49
N ILE A 470 -37.96 5.25 12.54
CA ILE A 470 -39.29 5.83 12.79
C ILE A 470 -40.30 4.73 13.14
N ALA A 471 -40.29 3.60 12.43
CA ALA A 471 -41.17 2.48 12.69
C ALA A 471 -40.92 1.87 14.07
N ALA A 472 -39.66 1.64 14.45
CA ALA A 472 -39.31 1.14 15.78
C ALA A 472 -39.72 2.11 16.90
N ALA A 473 -39.45 3.41 16.72
CA ALA A 473 -39.80 4.45 17.69
C ALA A 473 -41.32 4.52 17.94
N THR A 474 -42.12 4.50 16.87
CA THR A 474 -43.58 4.71 16.93
C THR A 474 -44.35 3.43 17.31
N GLN A 475 -43.81 2.25 16.97
CA GLN A 475 -44.50 0.99 17.25
C GLN A 475 -44.52 0.65 18.75
N ASN A 476 -43.40 0.84 19.45
CA ASN A 476 -43.24 0.39 20.83
C ASN A 476 -42.83 1.52 21.80
N PHE A 477 -41.81 2.31 21.49
CA PHE A 477 -41.27 3.30 22.43
C PHE A 477 -42.27 4.41 22.76
N GLU A 478 -42.88 5.00 21.73
CA GLU A 478 -43.90 6.05 21.87
C GLU A 478 -45.09 5.60 22.74
N LYS A 479 -45.58 4.37 22.51
CA LYS A 479 -46.71 3.80 23.27
C LYS A 479 -46.35 3.51 24.73
N ASN A 480 -45.08 3.27 25.03
CA ASN A 480 -44.57 3.05 26.39
C ASN A 480 -44.12 4.36 27.08
N GLY A 481 -44.47 5.52 26.51
CA GLY A 481 -44.21 6.82 27.11
C GLY A 481 -42.75 7.28 27.01
N TYR A 482 -41.98 6.76 26.05
CA TYR A 482 -40.63 7.23 25.81
C TYR A 482 -40.62 8.57 25.07
N THR A 483 -39.70 9.45 25.46
CA THR A 483 -39.36 10.66 24.71
C THR A 483 -38.45 10.28 23.54
N ILE A 484 -38.73 10.78 22.32
CA ILE A 484 -37.90 10.51 21.15
C ILE A 484 -36.96 11.69 20.92
N LEU A 485 -35.66 11.46 21.05
CA LEU A 485 -34.62 12.41 20.67
C LEU A 485 -33.95 11.93 19.40
N TRP A 486 -33.93 12.80 18.37
CA TRP A 486 -33.31 12.48 17.09
C TRP A 486 -32.19 13.45 16.77
N VAL A 487 -30.99 12.92 16.57
CA VAL A 487 -29.79 13.66 16.20
C VAL A 487 -29.42 13.31 14.75
N THR A 488 -29.30 14.31 13.90
CA THR A 488 -28.88 14.17 12.49
C THR A 488 -28.19 15.43 12.01
N ARG A 489 -27.69 15.47 10.78
CA ARG A 489 -27.16 16.69 10.17
C ARG A 489 -28.26 17.69 9.85
N THR A 490 -27.94 18.98 9.89
CA THR A 490 -28.87 20.06 9.53
C THR A 490 -29.45 19.86 8.12
N THR A 491 -28.65 19.35 7.18
CA THR A 491 -29.03 19.08 5.79
C THR A 491 -29.98 17.90 5.63
N LEU A 492 -30.04 16.97 6.58
CA LEU A 492 -30.84 15.73 6.51
C LEU A 492 -32.16 15.82 7.30
N LYS A 493 -32.40 16.91 8.04
CA LYS A 493 -33.63 17.07 8.83
C LYS A 493 -34.92 16.99 7.99
N SER A 494 -34.89 17.45 6.74
CA SER A 494 -36.04 17.37 5.83
C SER A 494 -36.45 15.93 5.52
N ASP A 495 -35.48 15.03 5.46
CA ASP A 495 -35.68 13.65 5.02
C ASP A 495 -36.44 12.86 6.10
N ILE A 496 -36.23 13.19 7.37
CA ILE A 496 -37.01 12.62 8.48
C ILE A 496 -38.50 12.96 8.30
N TRP A 497 -38.83 14.22 7.99
CA TRP A 497 -40.22 14.65 7.81
C TRP A 497 -40.85 14.04 6.56
N LYS A 498 -40.09 13.91 5.48
CA LYS A 498 -40.52 13.18 4.28
C LYS A 498 -40.88 11.73 4.61
N ASN A 499 -40.06 11.03 5.37
CA ASN A 499 -40.32 9.65 5.80
C ASN A 499 -41.50 9.54 6.79
N MET A 500 -41.74 10.57 7.62
CA MET A 500 -42.89 10.60 8.53
C MET A 500 -44.23 10.85 7.82
N PHE A 501 -44.29 11.84 6.92
CA PHE A 501 -45.56 12.35 6.39
C PHE A 501 -45.83 12.00 4.93
N ASP A 502 -44.81 11.89 4.08
CA ASP A 502 -45.03 11.64 2.65
C ASP A 502 -44.92 10.15 2.32
N GLN A 503 -43.96 9.47 2.97
CA GLN A 503 -43.66 8.04 2.83
C GLN A 503 -44.19 7.19 4.02
N ILE A 504 -44.86 7.83 4.99
CA ILE A 504 -45.67 7.24 6.08
C ILE A 504 -45.05 5.98 6.71
N CYS A 505 -43.87 6.15 7.29
CA CYS A 505 -43.19 5.15 8.12
C CYS A 505 -43.60 5.24 9.60
N ASN A 506 -44.38 6.24 10.00
CA ASN A 506 -44.89 6.43 11.36
C ASN A 506 -46.15 5.56 11.57
N GLU A 507 -46.10 4.64 12.54
CA GLU A 507 -47.17 3.66 12.73
C GLU A 507 -48.44 4.27 13.35
N THR A 508 -48.30 5.31 14.17
CA THR A 508 -49.43 6.06 14.73
C THR A 508 -50.21 6.75 13.61
N ILE A 509 -49.51 7.48 12.74
CA ILE A 509 -50.12 8.16 11.58
C ILE A 509 -50.71 7.15 10.60
N ARG A 510 -50.01 6.03 10.34
CA ARG A 510 -50.53 4.95 9.49
C ARG A 510 -51.85 4.39 10.00
N ASN A 511 -51.98 4.22 11.31
CA ASN A 511 -53.23 3.77 11.93
C ASN A 511 -54.34 4.81 11.82
N MET A 512 -54.05 6.10 12.03
CA MET A 512 -55.02 7.18 11.83
C MET A 512 -55.53 7.23 10.39
N ILE A 513 -54.66 7.02 9.39
CA ILE A 513 -55.09 7.00 7.99
C ILE A 513 -55.97 5.78 7.69
N LYS A 514 -55.53 4.59 8.13
CA LYS A 514 -56.25 3.33 7.84
C LYS A 514 -57.57 3.19 8.60
N LYS A 515 -57.67 3.74 9.81
CA LYS A 515 -58.83 3.55 10.71
C LYS A 515 -59.71 4.78 10.81
N GLU A 516 -59.16 5.98 10.66
CA GLU A 516 -59.85 7.26 10.90
C GLU A 516 -59.97 8.12 9.62
N ASN A 517 -59.55 7.60 8.45
CA ASN A 517 -59.58 8.31 7.16
C ASN A 517 -58.90 9.70 7.19
N LEU A 518 -57.82 9.85 7.96
CA LEU A 518 -57.08 11.10 8.06
C LEU A 518 -56.41 11.49 6.72
N GLU A 519 -56.68 12.70 6.23
CA GLU A 519 -55.92 13.30 5.14
C GLU A 519 -54.73 14.10 5.69
N ILE A 520 -53.53 13.84 5.18
CA ILE A 520 -52.31 14.54 5.62
C ILE A 520 -52.33 15.98 5.06
N PRO A 521 -52.32 17.03 5.91
CA PRO A 521 -52.32 18.41 5.45
C PRO A 521 -51.06 18.73 4.64
N ASN A 522 -51.15 19.60 3.64
CA ASN A 522 -49.97 20.09 2.90
C ASN A 522 -49.14 21.10 3.73
N ASP A 523 -49.78 21.84 4.64
CA ASP A 523 -49.11 22.81 5.50
C ASP A 523 -48.26 22.13 6.59
N GLN A 524 -47.01 22.58 6.73
CA GLN A 524 -46.06 21.99 7.66
C GLN A 524 -46.47 22.17 9.13
N GLN A 525 -47.04 23.33 9.52
CA GLN A 525 -47.45 23.52 10.91
C GLN A 525 -48.59 22.58 11.30
N LYS A 526 -49.55 22.37 10.40
CA LYS A 526 -50.63 21.38 10.59
C LYS A 526 -50.09 19.95 10.65
N ARG A 527 -49.16 19.55 9.77
CA ARG A 527 -48.49 18.23 9.85
C ARG A 527 -47.87 17.99 11.23
N MET A 528 -47.22 19.02 11.78
CA MET A 528 -46.50 18.94 13.05
C MET A 528 -47.40 18.78 14.28
N ARG A 529 -48.72 19.04 14.16
CA ARG A 529 -49.74 18.80 15.19
C ARG A 529 -50.21 17.35 15.25
N LEU A 530 -49.96 16.56 14.19
CA LEU A 530 -50.31 15.13 14.14
C LEU A 530 -49.35 14.26 14.97
N LEU A 531 -48.19 14.80 15.36
CA LEU A 531 -47.23 14.06 16.17
C LEU A 531 -47.65 14.02 17.64
N SER A 532 -47.38 12.89 18.28
CA SER A 532 -47.63 12.72 19.71
C SER A 532 -46.66 13.52 20.58
N LYS A 533 -46.95 13.55 21.90
CA LYS A 533 -46.11 14.19 22.92
C LYS A 533 -44.68 13.65 22.96
N ALA A 534 -44.45 12.43 22.47
CA ALA A 534 -43.13 11.81 22.40
C ALA A 534 -42.14 12.59 21.50
N TRP A 535 -42.65 13.33 20.50
CA TRP A 535 -41.87 14.12 19.54
C TRP A 535 -41.85 15.63 19.88
N ARG A 536 -42.07 15.99 21.15
CA ARG A 536 -42.12 17.40 21.60
C ARG A 536 -40.80 18.12 21.35
N ILE A 537 -39.69 17.42 21.52
CA ILE A 537 -38.36 17.90 21.12
C ILE A 537 -38.15 17.50 19.66
N ARG A 538 -37.99 18.51 18.79
CA ARG A 538 -37.82 18.29 17.35
C ARG A 538 -36.40 17.78 17.03
N PRO A 539 -36.19 17.08 15.89
CA PRO A 539 -34.87 16.65 15.44
C PRO A 539 -33.84 17.77 15.46
N MET A 540 -32.66 17.48 16.02
CA MET A 540 -31.62 18.45 16.32
C MET A 540 -30.29 18.11 15.62
N SER A 541 -29.42 19.11 15.47
CA SER A 541 -28.07 18.87 14.97
C SER A 541 -27.15 18.31 16.07
N TYR A 542 -26.03 17.71 15.69
CA TYR A 542 -24.98 17.27 16.62
C TYR A 542 -24.53 18.38 17.59
N LYS A 543 -24.36 19.61 17.09
CA LYS A 543 -24.04 20.78 17.93
C LYS A 543 -25.13 21.08 18.95
N GLN A 544 -26.40 21.08 18.51
CA GLN A 544 -27.54 21.32 19.41
C GLN A 544 -27.65 20.22 20.47
N PHE A 545 -27.35 18.98 20.09
CA PHE A 545 -27.32 17.85 20.99
C PHE A 545 -26.17 17.95 22.00
N SER A 546 -24.96 18.31 21.56
CA SER A 546 -23.83 18.56 22.46
C SER A 546 -24.17 19.63 23.51
N ASN A 547 -24.79 20.73 23.09
CA ASN A 547 -25.24 21.78 24.01
C ASN A 547 -26.35 21.30 24.96
N LEU A 548 -27.20 20.36 24.53
CA LEU A 548 -28.23 19.75 25.38
C LEU A 548 -27.58 18.92 26.49
N ILE A 549 -26.60 18.08 26.14
CA ILE A 549 -25.85 17.26 27.11
C ILE A 549 -25.06 18.14 28.09
N LEU A 550 -24.46 19.23 27.60
CA LEU A 550 -23.73 20.21 28.41
C LEU A 550 -24.64 21.15 29.23
N ARG A 551 -25.96 21.01 29.14
CA ARG A 551 -26.97 21.82 29.87
C ARG A 551 -26.97 23.31 29.47
N GLN A 552 -26.63 23.61 28.23
CA GLN A 552 -26.40 24.96 27.71
C GLN A 552 -27.52 25.48 26.79
N ASN A 553 -28.68 24.79 26.72
CA ASN A 553 -29.76 25.20 25.85
C ASN A 553 -31.16 24.98 26.46
N ALA A 554 -32.17 25.68 25.92
CA ALA A 554 -33.56 25.53 26.33
C ALA A 554 -34.15 24.13 26.06
N LEU A 555 -33.49 23.34 25.20
CA LEU A 555 -33.88 21.94 24.96
C LEU A 555 -33.61 21.09 26.19
N TYR A 556 -32.52 21.35 26.92
CA TYR A 556 -32.23 20.71 28.20
C TYR A 556 -33.34 20.97 29.22
N ASP A 557 -33.74 22.23 29.39
CA ASP A 557 -34.82 22.59 30.32
C ASP A 557 -36.15 21.91 29.96
N THR A 558 -36.42 21.80 28.66
CA THR A 558 -37.60 21.09 28.16
C THR A 558 -37.52 19.61 28.49
N LEU A 559 -36.36 18.98 28.29
CA LEU A 559 -36.13 17.57 28.60
C LEU A 559 -36.27 17.30 30.11
N VAL A 560 -35.71 18.16 30.94
CA VAL A 560 -35.85 18.11 32.42
C VAL A 560 -37.31 18.21 32.84
N LYS A 561 -38.10 19.08 32.20
CA LYS A 561 -39.56 19.19 32.47
C LYS A 561 -40.33 17.92 32.08
N ILE A 562 -39.85 17.15 31.12
CA ILE A 562 -40.53 15.94 30.62
C ILE A 562 -40.10 14.71 31.45
N ASN A 563 -38.80 14.50 31.62
CA ASN A 563 -38.23 13.27 32.18
C ASN A 563 -37.75 13.40 33.63
N GLY A 564 -37.62 14.63 34.15
CA GLY A 564 -37.09 14.93 35.47
C GLY A 564 -35.66 15.46 35.46
N LYS A 565 -35.25 16.10 36.57
CA LYS A 565 -33.94 16.75 36.71
C LYS A 565 -32.80 15.77 36.99
N GLU A 566 -33.11 14.65 37.66
CA GLU A 566 -32.12 13.68 38.15
C GLU A 566 -31.47 12.89 37.01
N ASP A 567 -32.28 12.33 36.11
CA ASP A 567 -31.85 11.75 34.84
C ASP A 567 -32.73 12.31 33.70
N PRO A 568 -32.29 13.38 33.03
CA PRO A 568 -33.02 13.94 31.89
C PRO A 568 -33.16 12.96 30.72
N LEU A 569 -32.32 11.91 30.63
CA LEU A 569 -32.40 10.90 29.57
C LEU A 569 -33.26 9.68 29.97
N ARG A 570 -33.86 9.67 31.17
CA ARG A 570 -34.80 8.63 31.59
C ARG A 570 -35.92 8.46 30.55
N LYS A 571 -36.30 7.22 30.26
CA LYS A 571 -37.30 6.83 29.26
C LYS A 571 -37.14 7.60 27.95
N THR A 572 -35.92 7.65 27.44
CA THR A 572 -35.62 8.33 26.17
C THR A 572 -35.11 7.34 25.15
N LEU A 573 -35.68 7.35 23.94
CA LEU A 573 -35.06 6.73 22.79
C LEU A 573 -34.21 7.79 22.09
N LEU A 574 -32.89 7.61 22.13
CA LEU A 574 -31.94 8.46 21.43
C LEU A 574 -31.57 7.81 20.10
N VAL A 575 -32.02 8.41 19.00
CA VAL A 575 -31.66 8.00 17.64
C VAL A 575 -30.54 8.91 17.13
N ILE A 576 -29.41 8.32 16.76
CA ILE A 576 -28.27 9.03 16.17
C ILE A 576 -28.07 8.55 14.73
N ASP A 577 -28.37 9.44 13.80
CA ASP A 577 -28.21 9.24 12.36
C ASP A 577 -26.82 9.67 11.89
N GLU A 578 -26.20 8.90 11.01
CA GLU A 578 -24.77 9.01 10.65
C GLU A 578 -23.83 8.85 11.86
N ALA A 579 -24.10 7.84 12.69
CA ALA A 579 -23.41 7.58 13.96
C ALA A 579 -21.88 7.51 13.85
N HIS A 580 -21.33 7.16 12.69
CA HIS A 580 -19.89 7.17 12.44
C HIS A 580 -19.25 8.55 12.68
N LYS A 581 -20.01 9.65 12.59
CA LYS A 581 -19.56 11.02 12.87
C LYS A 581 -19.27 11.31 14.35
N LEU A 582 -19.62 10.41 15.27
CA LEU A 582 -19.31 10.54 16.70
C LEU A 582 -17.80 10.41 16.96
N TYR A 583 -17.15 9.46 16.29
CA TYR A 583 -15.71 9.16 16.46
C TYR A 583 -14.92 9.44 15.16
N GLY A 584 -15.50 9.13 14.00
CA GLY A 584 -14.91 9.31 12.68
C GLY A 584 -15.40 10.59 11.98
N GLY A 585 -14.59 11.65 11.97
CA GLY A 585 -15.05 12.90 11.34
C GLY A 585 -14.08 14.07 11.39
N ASP A 586 -13.05 14.05 10.54
CA ASP A 586 -12.26 15.27 10.25
C ASP A 586 -13.00 16.29 9.38
N ASP A 587 -14.18 15.93 8.88
CA ASP A 587 -15.04 16.79 8.06
C ASP A 587 -16.03 17.64 8.86
N LEU A 588 -16.25 17.34 10.15
CA LEU A 588 -17.04 18.20 11.01
C LEU A 588 -16.18 19.40 11.41
N SER A 589 -16.74 20.61 11.28
CA SER A 589 -16.07 21.80 11.82
C SER A 589 -15.78 21.58 13.31
N SER A 590 -14.71 22.19 13.83
CA SER A 590 -14.37 22.12 15.27
C SER A 590 -15.53 22.54 16.18
N ILE A 591 -16.48 23.30 15.63
CA ILE A 591 -17.69 23.81 16.28
C ILE A 591 -18.86 22.79 16.28
N GLU A 592 -18.82 21.77 15.42
CA GLU A 592 -19.85 20.72 15.29
C GLU A 592 -19.43 19.38 15.88
N LYS A 593 -18.16 19.20 16.28
CA LYS A 593 -17.70 17.98 16.95
C LYS A 593 -18.39 17.84 18.32
N PRO A 594 -19.07 16.71 18.58
CA PRO A 594 -19.73 16.49 19.87
C PRO A 594 -18.70 16.26 20.99
N ASP A 595 -19.02 16.70 22.21
CA ASP A 595 -18.25 16.34 23.40
C ASP A 595 -18.55 14.88 23.78
N MET A 596 -17.68 13.98 23.32
CA MET A 596 -17.85 12.53 23.51
C MET A 596 -17.71 12.10 24.97
N ASN A 597 -16.91 12.80 25.76
CA ASN A 597 -16.78 12.51 27.19
C ASN A 597 -18.07 12.84 27.93
N ALA A 598 -18.65 14.01 27.64
CA ALA A 598 -19.93 14.42 28.23
C ALA A 598 -21.07 13.48 27.79
N LEU A 599 -21.11 13.08 26.50
CA LEU A 599 -22.10 12.14 25.99
C LEU A 599 -21.98 10.76 26.65
N HIS A 600 -20.79 10.17 26.65
CA HIS A 600 -20.54 8.86 27.27
C HIS A 600 -20.92 8.89 28.74
N GLN A 601 -20.50 9.92 29.48
CA GLN A 601 -20.86 10.07 30.89
C GLN A 601 -22.37 10.18 31.13
N ALA A 602 -23.10 10.91 30.27
CA ALA A 602 -24.55 11.04 30.39
C ALA A 602 -25.27 9.70 30.12
N LEU A 603 -24.83 8.94 29.12
CA LEU A 603 -25.37 7.62 28.81
C LEU A 603 -25.11 6.63 29.94
N MET A 604 -23.85 6.51 30.39
CA MET A 604 -23.47 5.60 31.47
C MET A 604 -24.20 5.95 32.77
N TYR A 605 -24.34 7.23 33.08
CA TYR A 605 -25.12 7.68 34.23
C TYR A 605 -26.58 7.23 34.12
N SER A 606 -27.23 7.39 32.97
CA SER A 606 -28.62 6.94 32.78
C SER A 606 -28.74 5.42 32.90
N TYR A 607 -27.80 4.65 32.33
CA TYR A 607 -27.78 3.19 32.44
C TYR A 607 -27.70 2.72 33.88
N GLN A 608 -26.82 3.34 34.66
CA GLN A 608 -26.60 3.01 36.07
C GLN A 608 -27.78 3.48 36.95
N TYR A 609 -28.28 4.70 36.72
CA TYR A 609 -29.26 5.33 37.60
C TYR A 609 -30.70 4.87 37.33
N SER A 610 -31.09 4.83 36.06
CA SER A 610 -32.48 4.56 35.63
C SER A 610 -32.73 3.09 35.27
N GLY A 611 -31.69 2.24 35.19
CA GLY A 611 -31.84 0.80 35.04
C GLY A 611 -32.68 0.41 33.82
N ALA A 612 -33.82 -0.26 34.01
CA ALA A 612 -34.73 -0.65 32.92
C ALA A 612 -35.35 0.55 32.17
N ASP A 613 -35.57 1.66 32.90
CA ASP A 613 -36.09 2.93 32.40
C ASP A 613 -34.98 3.83 31.81
N SER A 614 -33.74 3.36 31.72
CA SER A 614 -32.64 4.14 31.17
C SER A 614 -32.88 4.53 29.70
N VAL A 615 -32.08 5.49 29.24
CA VAL A 615 -31.98 5.80 27.81
C VAL A 615 -31.75 4.52 26.99
N ARG A 616 -32.33 4.47 25.79
CA ARG A 616 -32.09 3.43 24.78
C ARG A 616 -31.49 4.09 23.55
N LEU A 617 -30.46 3.46 22.98
CA LEU A 617 -29.67 4.04 21.89
C LEU A 617 -29.94 3.31 20.58
N LEU A 618 -30.27 4.05 19.53
CA LEU A 618 -30.36 3.52 18.16
C LEU A 618 -29.36 4.26 17.28
N LEU A 619 -28.26 3.60 16.94
CA LEU A 619 -27.20 4.13 16.09
C LEU A 619 -27.45 3.69 14.65
N MET A 620 -27.36 4.62 13.69
CA MET A 620 -27.54 4.30 12.27
C MET A 620 -26.34 4.76 11.46
N THR A 621 -25.76 3.86 10.67
CA THR A 621 -24.65 4.20 9.76
C THR A 621 -24.52 3.13 8.68
N ALA A 622 -24.06 3.51 7.49
CA ALA A 622 -23.66 2.54 6.47
C ALA A 622 -22.19 2.10 6.63
N THR A 623 -21.37 2.95 7.25
CA THR A 623 -19.92 2.81 7.33
C THR A 623 -19.48 3.14 8.77
N PRO A 624 -19.56 2.19 9.71
CA PRO A 624 -19.21 2.44 11.11
C PRO A 624 -17.71 2.67 11.33
N ILE A 625 -16.87 2.22 10.40
CA ILE A 625 -15.42 2.45 10.38
C ILE A 625 -15.13 3.51 9.31
N THR A 626 -14.48 4.62 9.70
CA THR A 626 -14.04 5.66 8.75
C THR A 626 -12.54 5.75 8.62
N LYS A 627 -11.78 5.79 9.71
CA LYS A 627 -10.30 5.86 9.66
C LYS A 627 -9.67 4.78 10.50
N ASP A 628 -10.18 4.62 11.71
CA ASP A 628 -9.67 3.66 12.68
C ASP A 628 -10.73 2.56 12.90
N PRO A 629 -10.38 1.26 12.76
CA PRO A 629 -11.30 0.16 13.09
C PRO A 629 -11.84 0.22 14.53
N MET A 630 -11.14 0.86 15.46
CA MET A 630 -11.61 1.04 16.84
C MET A 630 -12.85 1.92 16.94
N GLU A 631 -13.17 2.75 15.92
CA GLU A 631 -14.40 3.54 15.88
C GLU A 631 -15.66 2.67 16.02
N LEU A 632 -15.68 1.51 15.36
CA LEU A 632 -16.82 0.57 15.47
C LEU A 632 -16.93 0.03 16.90
N ILE A 633 -15.81 -0.34 17.53
CA ILE A 633 -15.80 -0.83 18.92
C ILE A 633 -16.33 0.24 19.86
N GLN A 634 -15.89 1.49 19.69
CA GLN A 634 -16.35 2.63 20.47
C GLN A 634 -17.86 2.90 20.29
N LEU A 635 -18.40 2.79 19.07
CA LEU A 635 -19.84 2.90 18.81
C LEU A 635 -20.64 1.79 19.51
N LEU A 636 -20.15 0.55 19.47
CA LEU A 636 -20.81 -0.58 20.15
C LEU A 636 -20.79 -0.42 21.67
N ASN A 637 -19.69 0.09 22.22
CA ASN A 637 -19.56 0.36 23.65
C ASN A 637 -20.59 1.36 24.17
N LEU A 638 -21.02 2.35 23.37
CA LEU A 638 -22.11 3.27 23.76
C LEU A 638 -23.44 2.54 24.02
N CYS A 639 -23.64 1.37 23.42
CA CYS A 639 -24.83 0.52 23.59
C CYS A 639 -24.73 -0.43 24.80
N LYS A 640 -23.61 -0.41 25.53
CA LYS A 640 -23.32 -1.31 26.65
C LYS A 640 -23.07 -0.52 27.95
N PRO A 641 -23.51 -1.04 29.12
CA PRO A 641 -23.04 -0.56 30.42
C PRO A 641 -21.51 -0.64 30.55
N ALA A 642 -20.91 0.20 31.39
CA ALA A 642 -19.45 0.34 31.51
C ALA A 642 -18.73 -0.99 31.80
N GLU A 643 -19.33 -1.86 32.62
CA GLU A 643 -18.78 -3.16 33.01
C GLU A 643 -18.80 -4.23 31.90
N GLN A 644 -19.50 -3.96 30.78
CA GLN A 644 -19.60 -4.86 29.63
C GLN A 644 -18.88 -4.30 28.39
N GLN A 645 -18.20 -3.16 28.50
CA GLN A 645 -17.53 -2.54 27.36
C GLN A 645 -16.26 -3.31 26.98
N MET A 646 -16.03 -3.39 25.66
CA MET A 646 -14.78 -3.94 25.10
C MET A 646 -13.66 -2.89 25.22
N PRO A 647 -12.38 -3.29 25.18
CA PRO A 647 -11.26 -2.35 25.14
C PRO A 647 -11.42 -1.34 23.98
N ALA A 648 -11.30 -0.05 24.28
CA ALA A 648 -11.52 1.03 23.30
C ALA A 648 -10.25 1.42 22.52
N ASP A 649 -9.09 0.95 22.97
CA ASP A 649 -7.78 1.16 22.37
C ASP A 649 -7.27 -0.11 21.68
N PHE A 650 -6.54 0.06 20.57
CA PHE A 650 -6.06 -1.06 19.76
C PHE A 650 -5.03 -1.93 20.48
N SER A 651 -4.21 -1.36 21.37
CA SER A 651 -3.16 -2.10 22.08
C SER A 651 -3.76 -3.15 23.03
N ASN A 652 -4.73 -2.77 23.85
CA ASN A 652 -5.43 -3.68 24.75
C ASN A 652 -6.34 -4.63 23.96
N PHE A 653 -7.05 -4.13 22.94
CA PHE A 653 -7.89 -4.98 22.10
C PHE A 653 -7.06 -6.05 21.38
N SER A 654 -5.94 -5.68 20.78
CA SER A 654 -5.09 -6.62 20.05
C SER A 654 -4.54 -7.73 20.93
N THR A 655 -4.16 -7.41 22.18
CA THR A 655 -3.64 -8.38 23.14
C THR A 655 -4.67 -9.45 23.51
N GLU A 656 -5.95 -9.08 23.53
CA GLU A 656 -7.03 -9.97 23.97
C GLU A 656 -7.73 -10.71 22.82
N TYR A 657 -7.82 -10.08 21.64
CA TYR A 657 -8.63 -10.59 20.53
C TYR A 657 -7.82 -11.04 19.30
N LEU A 658 -6.62 -10.49 19.08
CA LEU A 658 -5.91 -10.58 17.81
C LEU A 658 -4.59 -11.37 17.90
N ASN A 659 -4.09 -11.82 16.75
CA ASN A 659 -2.77 -12.42 16.57
C ASN A 659 -1.71 -11.36 16.19
N GLU A 660 -0.45 -11.79 16.00
CA GLU A 660 0.67 -10.91 15.64
C GLU A 660 0.47 -10.18 14.29
N ASN A 661 -0.34 -10.75 13.39
CA ASN A 661 -0.64 -10.20 12.06
C ASN A 661 -1.84 -9.23 12.06
N GLY A 662 -2.52 -9.05 13.20
CA GLY A 662 -3.70 -8.21 13.35
C GLY A 662 -5.03 -8.88 12.99
N GLU A 663 -5.08 -10.21 12.88
CA GLU A 663 -6.32 -10.96 12.59
C GLU A 663 -6.90 -11.54 13.89
N PHE A 664 -8.21 -11.81 13.93
CA PHE A 664 -8.82 -12.43 15.11
C PHE A 664 -8.27 -13.84 15.33
N THR A 665 -7.89 -14.13 16.58
CA THR A 665 -7.71 -15.52 17.03
C THR A 665 -9.06 -16.23 17.10
N ASP A 666 -9.09 -17.57 17.07
CA ASP A 666 -10.36 -18.32 17.17
C ASP A 666 -11.12 -18.00 18.48
N GLN A 667 -10.40 -17.91 19.59
CA GLN A 667 -10.98 -17.54 20.89
C GLN A 667 -11.43 -16.08 20.91
N GLY A 668 -10.60 -15.16 20.41
CA GLY A 668 -10.93 -13.74 20.31
C GLY A 668 -12.16 -13.49 19.43
N ARG A 669 -12.27 -14.18 18.29
CA ARG A 669 -13.43 -14.12 17.40
C ARG A 669 -14.71 -14.55 18.11
N LYS A 670 -14.67 -15.70 18.79
CA LYS A 670 -15.83 -16.21 19.55
C LYS A 670 -16.27 -15.23 20.64
N LYS A 671 -15.30 -14.71 21.41
CA LYS A 671 -15.56 -13.71 22.45
C LYS A 671 -16.19 -12.44 21.88
N TYR A 672 -15.62 -11.93 20.79
CA TYR A 672 -16.16 -10.75 20.10
C TYR A 672 -17.60 -10.97 19.62
N LEU A 673 -17.90 -12.13 19.01
CA LEU A 673 -19.25 -12.48 18.57
C LEU A 673 -20.25 -12.53 19.73
N ASP A 674 -19.85 -13.07 20.89
CA ASP A 674 -20.65 -13.03 22.12
C ASP A 674 -20.85 -11.59 22.61
N ASP A 675 -19.81 -10.75 22.55
CA ASP A 675 -19.85 -9.36 22.99
C ASP A 675 -20.76 -8.46 22.17
N ILE A 676 -20.99 -8.79 20.89
CA ILE A 676 -21.85 -8.05 19.98
C ILE A 676 -23.23 -8.69 19.77
N ALA A 677 -23.49 -9.84 20.41
CA ALA A 677 -24.70 -10.61 20.21
C ALA A 677 -25.97 -9.77 20.47
N GLY A 678 -26.81 -9.66 19.43
CA GLY A 678 -28.05 -8.88 19.47
C GLY A 678 -27.89 -7.36 19.33
N LEU A 679 -26.66 -6.82 19.31
CA LEU A 679 -26.40 -5.38 19.21
C LEU A 679 -26.37 -4.85 17.78
N VAL A 680 -26.00 -5.67 16.80
CA VAL A 680 -25.81 -5.22 15.41
C VAL A 680 -26.86 -5.84 14.52
N SER A 681 -27.52 -5.02 13.70
CA SER A 681 -28.29 -5.47 12.55
C SER A 681 -27.58 -5.03 11.27
N TYR A 682 -27.40 -5.97 10.34
CA TYR A 682 -26.68 -5.75 9.10
C TYR A 682 -27.54 -6.03 7.88
N LEU A 683 -27.68 -5.04 7.01
CA LEU A 683 -28.41 -5.15 5.75
C LEU A 683 -27.66 -4.45 4.63
N ASN A 684 -27.20 -5.23 3.66
CA ASN A 684 -26.69 -4.70 2.40
C ASN A 684 -27.63 -5.04 1.25
N ARG A 685 -28.21 -4.01 0.62
CA ARG A 685 -29.05 -4.14 -0.59
C ARG A 685 -28.40 -3.58 -1.85
N GLU A 686 -27.14 -3.17 -1.80
CA GLU A 686 -26.44 -2.60 -2.97
C GLU A 686 -26.37 -3.60 -4.13
N LYS A 687 -26.37 -4.91 -3.84
CA LYS A 687 -26.41 -5.99 -4.84
C LYS A 687 -27.81 -6.30 -5.39
N ASP A 688 -28.88 -5.70 -4.86
CA ASP A 688 -30.26 -5.94 -5.33
C ASP A 688 -30.53 -5.18 -6.65
N ALA A 689 -30.15 -5.80 -7.76
CA ALA A 689 -30.20 -5.23 -9.11
C ALA A 689 -31.60 -4.78 -9.59
N ARG A 690 -32.66 -5.23 -8.89
CA ARG A 690 -34.07 -4.94 -9.18
C ARG A 690 -34.48 -3.52 -8.82
N GLN A 691 -33.78 -2.93 -7.85
CA GLN A 691 -34.06 -1.59 -7.33
C GLN A 691 -32.82 -0.70 -7.28
N PHE A 692 -31.62 -1.26 -7.38
CA PHE A 692 -30.36 -0.53 -7.30
C PHE A 692 -29.50 -0.82 -8.52
N SER A 693 -28.81 0.20 -9.01
CA SER A 693 -27.81 0.01 -10.05
C SER A 693 -26.58 -0.71 -9.52
N GLN A 694 -25.99 -1.54 -10.36
CA GLN A 694 -24.89 -2.43 -10.04
C GLN A 694 -23.56 -1.80 -10.48
N PRO A 695 -22.73 -1.35 -9.53
CA PRO A 695 -21.47 -0.71 -9.85
C PRO A 695 -20.47 -1.72 -10.42
N GLN A 696 -19.92 -1.44 -11.60
CA GLN A 696 -18.79 -2.15 -12.20
C GLN A 696 -17.56 -1.26 -12.08
N ILE A 697 -16.59 -1.67 -11.25
CA ILE A 697 -15.41 -0.88 -10.96
C ILE A 697 -14.30 -1.23 -11.95
N HIS A 698 -13.83 -0.23 -12.69
CA HIS A 698 -12.77 -0.30 -13.68
C HIS A 698 -11.60 0.57 -13.21
N TYR A 699 -10.43 -0.02 -13.04
CA TYR A 699 -9.22 0.71 -12.67
C TYR A 699 -8.51 1.24 -13.92
N VAL A 700 -8.29 2.56 -13.98
CA VAL A 700 -7.62 3.25 -15.08
C VAL A 700 -6.24 3.70 -14.60
N ASN A 701 -5.22 2.89 -14.91
CA ASN A 701 -3.83 3.19 -14.58
C ASN A 701 -3.19 4.04 -15.67
N THR A 702 -2.78 5.26 -15.32
CA THR A 702 -2.11 6.18 -16.24
C THR A 702 -0.64 6.33 -15.87
N PRO A 703 0.32 6.15 -16.79
CA PRO A 703 1.72 6.36 -16.46
C PRO A 703 2.00 7.82 -16.08
N ILE A 704 2.82 8.05 -15.05
CA ILE A 704 3.24 9.40 -14.61
C ILE A 704 3.96 10.21 -15.69
N ILE A 705 4.47 9.53 -16.72
CA ILE A 705 5.12 10.12 -17.89
C ILE A 705 4.88 9.21 -19.09
N SER A 706 4.53 9.78 -20.25
CA SER A 706 4.30 9.03 -21.49
C SER A 706 5.61 8.68 -22.22
N ASP A 707 6.61 9.57 -22.19
CA ASP A 707 7.92 9.35 -22.80
C ASP A 707 9.06 9.71 -21.81
N ILE A 708 9.87 8.71 -21.46
CA ILE A 708 10.96 8.83 -20.49
C ILE A 708 12.15 9.62 -21.08
N LYS A 709 12.24 9.84 -22.39
CA LYS A 709 13.37 10.54 -23.03
C LYS A 709 13.69 11.90 -22.43
N MET A 710 12.67 12.68 -22.06
CA MET A 710 12.90 13.99 -21.45
C MET A 710 13.54 13.85 -20.07
N ALA A 711 13.14 12.83 -19.31
CA ALA A 711 13.76 12.51 -18.02
C ALA A 711 15.18 11.96 -18.21
N GLU A 712 15.43 11.09 -19.20
CA GLU A 712 16.78 10.60 -19.54
C GLU A 712 17.73 11.73 -19.91
N LYS A 713 17.23 12.81 -20.54
CA LYS A 713 18.05 13.96 -20.94
C LYS A 713 18.52 14.82 -19.77
N PHE A 714 17.70 14.95 -18.72
CA PHE A 714 17.91 15.95 -17.66
C PHE A 714 18.05 15.37 -16.24
N ASP A 715 17.59 14.15 -15.99
CA ASP A 715 17.59 13.54 -14.67
C ASP A 715 18.85 12.70 -14.44
N LYS A 716 19.80 13.32 -13.76
CA LYS A 716 21.08 12.70 -13.41
C LYS A 716 20.92 11.38 -12.65
N LYS A 717 19.95 11.29 -11.72
CA LYS A 717 19.77 10.12 -10.86
C LYS A 717 19.10 8.99 -11.62
N LEU A 718 18.13 9.28 -12.48
CA LEU A 718 17.53 8.28 -13.36
C LEU A 718 18.58 7.66 -14.29
N VAL A 719 19.41 8.49 -14.93
CA VAL A 719 20.50 8.00 -15.80
C VAL A 719 21.50 7.16 -15.00
N GLN A 720 21.79 7.55 -13.76
CA GLN A 720 22.62 6.76 -12.85
C GLN A 720 21.99 5.39 -12.55
N ASP A 721 20.73 5.35 -12.13
CA ASP A 721 19.99 4.13 -11.76
C ASP A 721 19.86 3.17 -12.96
N LEU A 722 19.55 3.68 -14.15
CA LEU A 722 19.47 2.89 -15.39
C LEU A 722 20.81 2.20 -15.73
N LEU A 723 21.93 2.88 -15.49
CA LEU A 723 23.26 2.36 -15.78
C LEU A 723 23.79 1.42 -14.68
N ASP A 724 23.39 1.64 -13.43
CA ASP A 724 23.81 0.84 -12.28
C ASP A 724 23.12 -0.52 -12.20
N THR A 725 21.87 -0.62 -12.70
CA THR A 725 21.07 -1.86 -12.65
C THR A 725 21.79 -3.04 -13.31
N ASN A 726 22.64 -2.80 -14.31
CA ASN A 726 23.37 -3.87 -15.00
C ASN A 726 24.79 -4.13 -14.42
N VAL A 727 25.27 -3.34 -13.46
CA VAL A 727 26.62 -3.49 -12.87
C VAL A 727 26.60 -4.44 -11.67
N SER A 728 25.47 -4.53 -10.97
CA SER A 728 25.27 -5.48 -9.87
C SER A 728 25.41 -6.93 -10.35
N ASP A 729 24.70 -7.28 -11.43
CA ASP A 729 24.74 -8.63 -12.03
C ASP A 729 26.16 -9.03 -12.45
N LEU A 730 26.94 -8.08 -12.98
CA LEU A 730 28.34 -8.34 -13.35
C LEU A 730 29.25 -8.51 -12.12
N ARG A 731 28.93 -7.86 -10.99
CA ARG A 731 29.67 -8.05 -9.74
C ARG A 731 29.33 -9.38 -9.10
N GLU A 732 28.07 -9.81 -9.17
CA GLU A 732 27.61 -11.12 -8.74
C GLU A 732 28.26 -12.24 -9.57
N GLN A 733 28.31 -12.10 -10.90
CA GLN A 733 29.08 -13.02 -11.76
C GLN A 733 30.58 -13.06 -11.42
N ILE A 734 31.19 -11.93 -11.04
CA ILE A 734 32.58 -11.91 -10.55
C ILE A 734 32.68 -12.68 -9.23
N GLN A 735 31.71 -12.54 -8.34
CA GLN A 735 31.69 -13.23 -7.06
C GLN A 735 31.55 -14.74 -7.27
N GLU A 736 30.60 -15.19 -8.10
CA GLU A 736 30.43 -16.59 -8.50
C GLU A 736 31.70 -17.19 -9.15
N GLU A 737 32.36 -16.45 -10.06
CA GLU A 737 33.60 -16.91 -10.69
C GLU A 737 34.80 -16.88 -9.72
N ASN A 738 34.82 -15.98 -8.73
CA ASN A 738 35.84 -16.00 -7.67
C ASN A 738 35.61 -17.16 -6.69
N GLU A 739 34.37 -17.53 -6.41
CA GLU A 739 34.01 -18.71 -5.61
C GLU A 739 34.53 -20.00 -6.26
N LYS A 740 34.55 -20.08 -7.60
CA LYS A 740 35.22 -21.18 -8.33
C LYS A 740 36.75 -21.24 -8.11
N LEU A 741 37.35 -20.13 -7.66
CA LEU A 741 38.78 -20.03 -7.32
C LEU A 741 39.05 -20.15 -5.80
N GLU A 742 38.02 -20.26 -4.97
CA GLU A 742 38.19 -20.34 -3.52
C GLU A 742 38.89 -21.64 -3.08
N GLY A 743 39.67 -21.53 -2.00
CA GLY A 743 40.42 -22.65 -1.44
C GLY A 743 41.68 -23.02 -2.24
N GLU A 744 41.86 -24.30 -2.53
CA GLU A 744 43.16 -24.86 -2.95
C GLU A 744 43.53 -24.69 -4.42
N LEU A 745 42.56 -24.39 -5.30
CA LEU A 745 42.81 -24.17 -6.73
C LEU A 745 43.62 -22.91 -7.00
N GLY A 746 43.52 -21.88 -6.16
CA GLY A 746 44.26 -20.63 -6.37
C GLY A 746 45.79 -20.77 -6.29
N GLN A 747 46.30 -21.83 -5.64
CA GLN A 747 47.72 -22.08 -5.35
C GLN A 747 48.10 -23.57 -5.49
N VAL A 748 47.97 -24.13 -6.69
CA VAL A 748 48.35 -25.53 -6.98
C VAL A 748 49.88 -25.66 -7.14
N ASN A 749 50.52 -26.47 -6.31
CA ASN A 749 51.95 -26.82 -6.39
C ASN A 749 52.16 -28.35 -6.29
N ALA A 750 53.32 -28.83 -6.75
CA ALA A 750 53.62 -30.27 -6.76
C ALA A 750 53.73 -30.88 -5.34
N GLU A 751 54.13 -30.09 -4.35
CA GLU A 751 54.31 -30.53 -2.96
C GLU A 751 53.00 -30.99 -2.30
N LYS A 752 51.87 -30.37 -2.66
CA LYS A 752 50.52 -30.75 -2.17
C LYS A 752 50.11 -32.16 -2.55
N PHE A 753 50.69 -32.74 -3.60
CA PHE A 753 50.37 -34.08 -4.11
C PHE A 753 51.48 -35.10 -3.84
N ALA A 754 52.47 -34.74 -3.01
CA ALA A 754 53.59 -35.62 -2.68
C ALA A 754 53.15 -36.93 -2.01
N PHE A 755 51.99 -36.96 -1.34
CA PHE A 755 51.43 -38.16 -0.70
C PHE A 755 51.19 -39.32 -1.69
N LEU A 756 50.87 -39.03 -2.96
CA LEU A 756 50.66 -40.05 -4.00
C LEU A 756 51.92 -40.88 -4.25
N LYS A 757 53.10 -40.33 -3.95
CA LYS A 757 54.38 -41.04 -4.06
C LYS A 757 54.50 -42.14 -3.01
N ASP A 758 54.09 -41.86 -1.79
CA ASP A 758 54.14 -42.82 -0.69
C ASP A 758 52.99 -43.84 -0.79
N GLU A 759 51.81 -43.41 -1.25
CA GLU A 759 50.64 -44.27 -1.45
C GLU A 759 50.83 -45.31 -2.57
N ILE A 760 51.42 -44.92 -3.71
CA ILE A 760 51.54 -45.80 -4.89
C ILE A 760 52.85 -46.62 -4.88
N CYS A 761 53.93 -46.08 -4.31
CA CYS A 761 55.25 -46.71 -4.34
C CYS A 761 55.75 -47.22 -2.98
N GLY A 762 54.93 -47.17 -1.92
CA GLY A 762 55.30 -47.51 -0.55
C GLY A 762 55.84 -48.93 -0.38
N ASP A 763 55.21 -49.91 -1.03
CA ASP A 763 55.48 -51.34 -0.86
C ASP A 763 56.60 -51.89 -1.77
N LYS A 764 57.20 -51.05 -2.63
CA LYS A 764 58.25 -51.47 -3.57
C LYS A 764 59.65 -51.22 -3.00
N ASN A 765 60.55 -52.19 -3.09
CA ASN A 765 61.95 -52.10 -2.61
C ASN A 765 62.99 -52.27 -3.74
N GLY A 766 64.11 -51.55 -3.64
CA GLY A 766 65.21 -51.61 -4.59
C GLY A 766 65.00 -50.81 -5.90
N PRO A 767 65.54 -51.25 -7.06
CA PRO A 767 65.50 -50.51 -8.33
C PRO A 767 64.07 -50.19 -8.83
N SER A 768 63.10 -51.06 -8.49
CA SER A 768 61.68 -50.89 -8.82
C SER A 768 61.06 -49.66 -8.13
N LYS A 769 61.52 -49.29 -6.93
CA LYS A 769 61.09 -48.08 -6.21
C LYS A 769 61.50 -46.80 -6.94
N SER A 770 62.72 -46.76 -7.50
CA SER A 770 63.22 -45.59 -8.24
C SER A 770 62.46 -45.33 -9.54
N GLN A 771 62.11 -46.40 -10.27
CA GLN A 771 61.27 -46.28 -11.48
C GLN A 771 59.85 -45.84 -11.14
N CYS A 772 59.24 -46.42 -10.10
CA CYS A 772 57.90 -46.04 -9.64
C CYS A 772 57.82 -44.55 -9.26
N VAL A 773 58.78 -44.07 -8.47
CA VAL A 773 58.85 -42.65 -8.07
C VAL A 773 58.99 -41.70 -9.26
N LYS A 774 59.72 -42.09 -10.33
CA LYS A 774 59.85 -41.26 -11.54
C LYS A 774 58.52 -41.08 -12.28
N ILE A 775 57.72 -42.14 -12.37
CA ILE A 775 56.42 -42.15 -13.06
C ILE A 775 55.41 -41.35 -12.26
N VAL A 776 55.32 -41.58 -10.94
CA VAL A 776 54.44 -40.79 -10.07
C VAL A 776 54.79 -39.29 -10.14
N ASN A 777 56.07 -38.93 -10.11
CA ASN A 777 56.49 -37.54 -10.24
C ASN A 777 56.23 -36.93 -11.63
N ALA A 778 56.08 -37.74 -12.68
CA ALA A 778 55.67 -37.26 -14.00
C ALA A 778 54.15 -37.02 -14.02
N GLY A 779 53.35 -37.96 -13.54
CA GLY A 779 51.90 -37.80 -13.43
C GLY A 779 51.47 -36.64 -12.51
N ILE A 780 52.17 -36.40 -11.39
CA ILE A 780 51.94 -35.23 -10.53
C ILE A 780 52.21 -33.93 -11.30
N ARG A 781 53.24 -33.87 -12.16
CA ARG A 781 53.56 -32.67 -12.95
C ARG A 781 52.48 -32.37 -13.98
N ASP A 782 51.99 -33.38 -14.69
CA ASP A 782 50.93 -33.21 -15.69
C ASP A 782 49.61 -32.78 -15.03
N MET A 783 49.28 -33.37 -13.88
CA MET A 783 48.11 -32.99 -13.08
C MET A 783 48.18 -31.52 -12.63
N VAL A 784 49.35 -31.05 -12.18
CA VAL A 784 49.55 -29.64 -11.79
C VAL A 784 49.47 -28.70 -13.00
N LEU A 785 49.89 -29.14 -14.18
CA LEU A 785 49.76 -28.35 -15.41
C LEU A 785 48.29 -28.19 -15.83
N GLU A 786 47.51 -29.27 -15.84
CA GLU A 786 46.07 -29.25 -16.18
C GLU A 786 45.27 -28.39 -15.16
N ALA A 787 45.58 -28.50 -13.87
CA ALA A 787 44.97 -27.66 -12.85
C ALA A 787 45.34 -26.17 -13.01
N LYS A 788 46.57 -25.84 -13.43
CA LYS A 788 46.99 -24.45 -13.68
C LYS A 788 46.33 -23.84 -14.92
N ASP A 789 46.04 -24.64 -15.94
CA ASP A 789 45.39 -24.18 -17.16
C ASP A 789 43.93 -23.77 -16.87
N GLN A 790 43.19 -24.57 -16.11
CA GLN A 790 41.83 -24.17 -15.69
C GLN A 790 41.79 -22.91 -14.81
N VAL A 791 42.77 -22.75 -13.91
CA VAL A 791 42.90 -21.51 -13.11
C VAL A 791 43.16 -20.31 -14.00
N LYS A 792 43.87 -20.49 -15.12
CA LYS A 792 44.13 -19.45 -16.11
C LYS A 792 42.84 -19.06 -16.84
N ASP A 793 42.04 -20.03 -17.27
CA ASP A 793 40.77 -19.79 -17.97
C ASP A 793 39.77 -19.00 -17.09
N VAL A 794 39.61 -19.38 -15.82
CA VAL A 794 38.73 -18.66 -14.89
C VAL A 794 39.26 -17.24 -14.64
N ARG A 795 40.58 -17.04 -14.54
CA ARG A 795 41.17 -15.70 -14.41
C ARG A 795 40.98 -14.83 -15.66
N GLU A 796 41.01 -15.43 -16.85
CA GLU A 796 40.72 -14.72 -18.11
C GLU A 796 39.26 -14.28 -18.16
N LYS A 797 38.30 -15.14 -17.78
CA LYS A 797 36.88 -14.76 -17.66
C LYS A 797 36.65 -13.61 -16.67
N ILE A 798 37.27 -13.67 -15.48
CA ILE A 798 37.19 -12.58 -14.49
C ILE A 798 37.77 -11.28 -15.06
N LYS A 799 38.85 -11.36 -15.86
CA LYS A 799 39.45 -10.20 -16.51
C LYS A 799 38.50 -9.57 -17.54
N GLU A 800 37.85 -10.38 -18.36
CA GLU A 800 36.85 -9.91 -19.33
C GLU A 800 35.66 -9.22 -18.63
N ILE A 801 35.14 -9.79 -17.54
CA ILE A 801 34.04 -9.18 -16.78
C ILE A 801 34.49 -7.85 -16.15
N ARG A 802 35.72 -7.76 -15.63
CA ARG A 802 36.29 -6.51 -15.10
C ARG A 802 36.48 -5.43 -16.17
N GLU A 803 36.85 -5.80 -17.39
CA GLU A 803 36.94 -4.87 -18.53
C GLU A 803 35.56 -4.32 -18.89
N ARG A 804 34.52 -5.17 -18.95
CA ARG A 804 33.13 -4.74 -19.16
C ARG A 804 32.63 -3.76 -18.08
N ILE A 805 32.97 -3.98 -16.80
CA ILE A 805 32.65 -3.05 -15.71
C ILE A 805 33.35 -1.70 -15.91
N LYS A 806 34.62 -1.71 -16.34
CA LYS A 806 35.40 -0.48 -16.59
C LYS A 806 34.83 0.33 -17.75
N GLU A 807 34.47 -0.33 -18.85
CA GLU A 807 33.82 0.30 -20.00
C GLU A 807 32.48 0.93 -19.61
N ARG A 808 31.64 0.21 -18.85
CA ARG A 808 30.38 0.75 -18.32
C ARG A 808 30.58 1.92 -17.36
N GLY A 809 31.59 1.87 -16.50
CA GLY A 809 31.96 2.99 -15.64
C GLY A 809 32.37 4.24 -16.43
N GLN A 810 32.98 4.06 -17.61
CA GLN A 810 33.35 5.14 -18.52
C GLN A 810 32.13 5.68 -19.28
N MET A 811 31.22 4.82 -19.73
CA MET A 811 29.92 5.22 -20.28
C MET A 811 29.10 6.03 -19.27
N LYS A 812 29.04 5.59 -18.01
CA LYS A 812 28.37 6.32 -16.92
C LYS A 812 28.90 7.73 -16.72
N LYS A 813 30.23 7.90 -16.70
CA LYS A 813 30.84 9.24 -16.61
C LYS A 813 30.48 10.13 -17.80
N THR A 814 30.45 9.55 -19.00
CA THR A 814 30.14 10.29 -20.23
C THR A 814 28.68 10.73 -20.24
N ALA A 815 27.74 9.81 -19.94
CA ALA A 815 26.32 10.12 -19.85
C ALA A 815 26.01 11.16 -18.75
N LEU A 816 26.64 11.06 -17.58
CA LEU A 816 26.45 12.06 -16.51
C LEU A 816 27.02 13.44 -16.85
N ALA A 817 28.07 13.51 -17.66
CA ALA A 817 28.61 14.77 -18.17
C ALA A 817 27.65 15.38 -19.21
N GLU A 818 27.11 14.54 -20.10
CA GLU A 818 26.12 14.93 -21.11
C GLU A 818 24.84 15.49 -20.49
N VAL A 819 24.33 14.90 -19.41
CA VAL A 819 23.18 15.46 -18.65
C VAL A 819 23.48 16.87 -18.15
N LYS A 820 24.69 17.11 -17.63
CA LYS A 820 25.09 18.44 -17.15
C LYS A 820 25.16 19.45 -18.30
N GLU A 821 25.75 19.05 -19.42
CA GLU A 821 25.80 19.87 -20.63
C GLU A 821 24.39 20.16 -21.19
N ASN A 822 23.51 19.17 -21.18
CA ASN A 822 22.12 19.31 -21.62
C ASN A 822 21.34 20.33 -20.79
N ILE A 823 21.53 20.36 -19.47
CA ILE A 823 20.89 21.34 -18.58
C ILE A 823 21.32 22.77 -18.96
N GLU A 824 22.61 22.97 -19.25
CA GLU A 824 23.14 24.29 -19.65
C GLU A 824 22.69 24.68 -21.06
N LYS A 825 22.68 23.73 -22.01
CA LYS A 825 22.36 23.95 -23.43
C LYS A 825 20.86 24.09 -23.72
N TYR A 826 20.00 23.44 -22.94
CA TYR A 826 18.55 23.39 -23.16
C TYR A 826 17.76 23.88 -21.94
N ALA A 827 18.13 25.05 -21.40
CA ALA A 827 17.54 25.63 -20.20
C ALA A 827 16.00 25.70 -20.24
N ASP A 828 15.39 26.13 -21.35
CA ASP A 828 13.93 26.22 -21.47
C ASP A 828 13.23 24.85 -21.40
N GLN A 829 13.83 23.83 -22.03
CA GLN A 829 13.32 22.44 -21.95
C GLN A 829 13.48 21.88 -20.53
N TYR A 830 14.54 22.28 -19.84
CA TYR A 830 14.77 21.88 -18.46
C TYR A 830 13.77 22.53 -17.50
N GLU A 831 13.40 23.80 -17.68
CA GLU A 831 12.33 24.43 -16.90
C GLU A 831 10.96 23.77 -17.15
N LYS A 832 10.70 23.35 -18.40
CA LYS A 832 9.53 22.52 -18.71
C LYS A 832 9.57 21.17 -17.98
N TYR A 833 10.74 20.51 -17.95
CA TYR A 833 10.94 19.26 -17.22
C TYR A 833 10.73 19.42 -15.71
N LYS A 834 11.23 20.51 -15.10
CA LYS A 834 11.00 20.81 -13.68
C LYS A 834 9.52 20.95 -13.33
N SER A 835 8.72 21.44 -14.27
CA SER A 835 7.29 21.61 -14.08
C SER A 835 6.48 20.33 -14.36
N SER A 836 7.13 19.27 -14.85
CA SER A 836 6.49 17.98 -15.11
C SER A 836 6.04 17.29 -13.81
N LEU A 837 5.04 16.41 -13.93
CA LEU A 837 4.57 15.60 -12.82
C LEU A 837 5.69 14.73 -12.21
N LEU A 838 6.54 14.14 -13.05
CA LEU A 838 7.63 13.27 -12.62
C LEU A 838 8.61 14.00 -11.70
N TYR A 839 9.10 15.17 -12.13
CA TYR A 839 10.06 15.96 -11.37
C TYR A 839 9.44 16.45 -10.05
N GLU A 840 8.23 16.99 -10.08
CA GLU A 840 7.57 17.49 -8.88
C GLU A 840 7.31 16.39 -7.84
N LEU A 841 6.95 15.17 -8.28
CA LEU A 841 6.83 14.04 -7.37
C LEU A 841 8.19 13.63 -6.82
N LYS A 842 9.21 13.43 -7.67
CA LYS A 842 10.52 12.90 -7.29
C LYS A 842 11.37 13.88 -6.47
N ASP A 843 11.33 15.17 -6.78
CA ASP A 843 12.22 16.16 -6.20
C ASP A 843 11.54 17.07 -5.19
N SER A 844 10.34 17.58 -5.50
CA SER A 844 9.63 18.52 -4.61
C SER A 844 8.94 17.80 -3.45
N CYS A 845 8.40 16.60 -3.67
CA CYS A 845 7.75 15.83 -2.60
C CYS A 845 8.72 14.96 -1.79
N ALA A 846 9.96 14.79 -2.24
CA ALA A 846 10.98 14.03 -1.54
C ALA A 846 11.58 14.76 -0.34
N ILE A 847 11.76 14.04 0.77
CA ILE A 847 12.37 14.56 1.99
C ILE A 847 13.90 14.39 1.92
N LYS A 848 14.63 15.51 1.76
CA LYS A 848 16.12 15.57 1.69
C LYS A 848 16.73 16.11 3.01
N ILE A 849 17.97 15.73 3.34
CA ILE A 849 18.70 16.20 4.55
C ILE A 849 19.63 17.37 4.17
N GLY A 850 19.50 18.52 4.84
CA GLY A 850 20.23 19.75 4.51
C GLY A 850 21.19 20.28 5.58
N ASP A 851 20.88 20.24 6.88
CA ASP A 851 21.72 20.89 7.91
C ASP A 851 21.70 20.26 9.32
N LYS A 852 22.71 20.59 10.13
CA LYS A 852 22.96 19.99 11.47
C LYS A 852 21.88 20.30 12.52
N THR A 853 21.20 21.44 12.39
CA THR A 853 20.02 21.84 13.20
C THR A 853 18.78 21.05 12.81
N THR A 854 18.58 20.78 11.50
CA THR A 854 17.48 19.94 11.01
C THR A 854 17.63 18.44 11.32
N LEU A 855 18.81 17.98 11.73
CA LEU A 855 19.05 16.57 12.07
C LEU A 855 18.45 16.20 13.43
N ASP A 856 18.62 17.04 14.46
CA ASP A 856 18.07 16.78 15.80
C ASP A 856 16.53 16.91 15.80
N GLU A 857 15.96 17.87 15.03
CA GLU A 857 14.50 17.98 14.81
C GLU A 857 13.93 16.77 14.05
N LYS A 858 14.58 16.32 12.96
CA LYS A 858 14.12 15.15 12.18
C LYS A 858 14.39 13.81 12.85
N LEU A 859 15.36 13.73 13.77
CA LEU A 859 15.57 12.53 14.60
C LEU A 859 14.42 12.30 15.58
N HIS A 860 13.66 13.34 15.95
CA HIS A 860 12.41 13.20 16.69
C HIS A 860 11.27 12.68 15.80
N GLU A 861 11.29 12.99 14.51
CA GLU A 861 10.34 12.48 13.50
C GLU A 861 10.69 11.08 12.97
N HIS A 862 11.83 10.51 13.38
CA HIS A 862 12.27 9.19 12.92
C HIS A 862 11.27 8.10 13.35
N PRO A 863 10.80 7.21 12.46
CA PRO A 863 9.69 6.27 12.73
C PRO A 863 9.85 5.46 14.02
N VAL A 864 11.08 4.99 14.29
CA VAL A 864 11.41 4.24 15.51
C VAL A 864 11.33 5.10 16.78
N ILE A 865 11.72 6.37 16.73
CA ILE A 865 11.63 7.30 17.88
C ILE A 865 10.19 7.76 18.06
N HIS A 866 9.51 8.10 16.95
CA HIS A 866 8.10 8.45 16.93
C HIS A 866 7.22 7.33 17.49
N LYS A 867 7.51 6.06 17.19
CA LYS A 867 6.83 4.90 17.79
C LYS A 867 6.96 4.85 19.32
N TYR A 868 8.13 5.17 19.86
CA TYR A 868 8.30 5.28 21.31
C TYR A 868 7.55 6.49 21.89
N ASP A 869 7.53 7.62 21.19
CA ASP A 869 6.80 8.81 21.63
C ASP A 869 5.28 8.61 21.59
N LEU A 870 4.75 7.92 20.58
CA LEU A 870 3.35 7.49 20.48
C LEU A 870 2.99 6.52 21.61
N LEU A 871 3.81 5.49 21.86
CA LEU A 871 3.59 4.56 22.97
C LEU A 871 3.61 5.27 24.34
N ILE A 872 4.54 6.20 24.55
CA ILE A 872 4.57 7.01 25.78
C ILE A 872 3.30 7.86 25.90
N LYS A 873 2.81 8.43 24.79
CA LYS A 873 1.57 9.20 24.78
C LYS A 873 0.36 8.31 25.10
N GLU A 874 0.26 7.12 24.51
CA GLU A 874 -0.78 6.13 24.78
C GLU A 874 -0.83 5.75 26.26
N TYR A 875 0.31 5.37 26.85
CA TYR A 875 0.37 5.04 28.28
C TYR A 875 0.01 6.22 29.18
N ASN A 876 0.33 7.46 28.78
CA ASN A 876 -0.08 8.64 29.54
C ASN A 876 -1.58 8.94 29.41
N ASP A 877 -2.17 8.69 28.25
CA ASP A 877 -3.60 8.85 28.04
C ASP A 877 -4.40 7.73 28.75
N GLU A 878 -3.86 6.51 28.84
CA GLU A 878 -4.41 5.40 29.65
C GLU A 878 -4.43 5.74 31.15
N ILE A 879 -3.36 6.33 31.68
CA ILE A 879 -3.35 6.82 33.08
C ILE A 879 -4.46 7.86 33.29
N LYS A 880 -4.64 8.79 32.35
CA LYS A 880 -5.72 9.79 32.45
C LYS A 880 -7.10 9.16 32.40
N ASP A 881 -7.30 8.15 31.56
CA ASP A 881 -8.60 7.48 31.44
C ASP A 881 -8.93 6.71 32.72
N LEU A 882 -7.98 5.95 33.26
CA LEU A 882 -8.13 5.26 34.55
C LEU A 882 -8.50 6.22 35.68
N ASP A 883 -7.80 7.36 35.77
CA ASP A 883 -8.12 8.43 36.72
C ASP A 883 -9.52 9.02 36.49
N GLN A 884 -9.91 9.19 35.23
CA GLN A 884 -11.19 9.77 34.86
C GLN A 884 -12.34 8.79 35.15
N GLN A 885 -12.17 7.49 34.93
CA GLN A 885 -13.11 6.45 35.29
C GLN A 885 -13.35 6.41 36.80
N LEU A 886 -12.27 6.47 37.61
CA LEU A 886 -12.37 6.51 39.07
C LEU A 886 -13.09 7.79 39.56
N LYS A 887 -12.80 8.94 38.95
CA LYS A 887 -13.51 10.21 39.21
C LYS A 887 -14.99 10.11 38.84
N ASN A 888 -15.31 9.55 37.67
CA ASN A 888 -16.68 9.41 37.20
C ASN A 888 -17.51 8.50 38.12
N LEU A 889 -16.96 7.38 38.57
CA LEU A 889 -17.59 6.50 39.57
C LEU A 889 -17.88 7.24 40.88
N THR A 890 -16.93 8.05 41.35
CA THR A 890 -17.09 8.87 42.56
C THR A 890 -18.18 9.92 42.40
N ILE A 891 -18.22 10.60 41.25
CA ILE A 891 -19.21 11.64 40.94
C ILE A 891 -20.61 11.02 40.83
N ASN A 892 -20.74 9.88 40.15
CA ASN A 892 -22.02 9.18 39.99
C ASN A 892 -22.57 8.72 41.35
N TYR A 893 -21.72 8.15 42.19
CA TYR A 893 -22.10 7.76 43.55
C TYR A 893 -22.55 8.96 44.40
N LYS A 894 -21.81 10.09 44.36
CA LYS A 894 -22.19 11.31 45.08
C LYS A 894 -23.58 11.79 44.67
N LYS A 895 -23.88 11.82 43.36
CA LYS A 895 -25.20 12.18 42.84
C LYS A 895 -26.28 11.20 43.29
N ARG A 896 -26.02 9.90 43.24
CA ARG A 896 -26.94 8.86 43.74
C ARG A 896 -27.24 9.03 45.23
N MET A 897 -26.23 9.34 46.03
CA MET A 897 -26.35 9.54 47.47
C MET A 897 -27.08 10.84 47.83
N GLU A 898 -26.82 11.93 47.09
CA GLU A 898 -27.61 13.17 47.20
C GLU A 898 -29.08 12.93 46.87
N HIS A 899 -29.36 12.13 45.85
CA HIS A 899 -30.72 11.77 45.46
C HIS A 899 -31.44 10.96 46.56
N LEU A 900 -30.82 9.90 47.08
CA LEU A 900 -31.40 9.10 48.17
C LEU A 900 -31.66 9.96 49.43
N LYS A 901 -30.75 10.89 49.75
CA LYS A 901 -30.94 11.87 50.84
C LYS A 901 -32.06 12.88 50.55
N HIS A 902 -32.30 13.21 49.28
CA HIS A 902 -33.41 14.05 48.88
C HIS A 902 -34.76 13.31 48.97
N LEU A 903 -34.81 12.02 48.62
CA LEU A 903 -36.02 11.20 48.81
C LEU A 903 -36.47 11.17 50.27
N LEU A 904 -35.54 11.10 51.23
CA LEU A 904 -35.86 11.19 52.67
C LEU A 904 -36.57 12.49 53.09
N LYS A 905 -36.44 13.56 52.30
CA LYS A 905 -37.07 14.87 52.52
C LYS A 905 -38.44 15.00 51.84
N THR A 906 -38.88 13.99 51.11
CA THR A 906 -40.24 13.92 50.53
C THR A 906 -41.20 13.23 51.50
N ASP A 907 -42.51 13.38 51.29
CA ASP A 907 -43.55 12.71 52.09
C ASP A 907 -43.53 11.20 51.80
N LEU A 908 -42.74 10.47 52.61
CA LEU A 908 -42.62 9.01 52.59
C LEU A 908 -43.29 8.42 53.83
N ASN A 909 -43.94 7.27 53.68
CA ASN A 909 -44.46 6.52 54.84
C ASN A 909 -43.31 5.85 55.64
N ASP A 910 -43.59 5.38 56.86
CA ASP A 910 -42.54 4.84 57.76
C ASP A 910 -41.81 3.63 57.18
N VAL A 911 -42.50 2.83 56.36
CA VAL A 911 -41.92 1.65 55.67
C VAL A 911 -40.99 2.09 54.55
N GLU A 912 -41.41 3.02 53.71
CA GLU A 912 -40.61 3.60 52.61
C GLU A 912 -39.38 4.32 53.15
N ARG A 913 -39.54 5.10 54.22
CA ARG A 913 -38.42 5.77 54.89
C ARG A 913 -37.44 4.77 55.49
N SER A 914 -37.90 3.65 56.05
CA SER A 914 -37.05 2.56 56.52
C SER A 914 -36.29 1.88 55.35
N VAL A 915 -36.96 1.60 54.24
CA VAL A 915 -36.35 1.01 53.02
C VAL A 915 -35.29 1.94 52.42
N VAL A 916 -35.56 3.24 52.29
CA VAL A 916 -34.59 4.22 51.78
C VAL A 916 -33.38 4.34 52.72
N ASN A 917 -33.59 4.32 54.04
CA ASN A 917 -32.50 4.35 55.01
C ASN A 917 -31.65 3.06 54.98
N SER A 918 -32.26 1.89 54.79
CA SER A 918 -31.53 0.63 54.58
C SER A 918 -30.70 0.71 53.30
N THR A 919 -31.33 1.12 52.20
CA THR A 919 -30.67 1.25 50.89
C THR A 919 -29.48 2.21 50.96
N ILE A 920 -29.59 3.33 51.68
CA ILE A 920 -28.47 4.27 51.90
C ILE A 920 -27.32 3.61 52.65
N ARG A 921 -27.61 2.82 53.69
CA ARG A 921 -26.57 2.11 54.48
C ARG A 921 -25.89 1.04 53.65
N ASP A 922 -26.66 0.27 52.89
CA ASP A 922 -26.16 -0.79 52.02
C ASP A 922 -25.28 -0.19 50.90
N GLU A 923 -25.75 0.85 50.22
CA GLU A 923 -25.00 1.61 49.20
C GLU A 923 -23.71 2.25 49.77
N GLN A 924 -23.74 2.76 51.01
CA GLN A 924 -22.54 3.29 51.67
C GLN A 924 -21.48 2.21 51.95
N LYS A 925 -21.94 1.04 52.38
CA LYS A 925 -21.07 -0.10 52.67
C LYS A 925 -20.49 -0.69 51.39
N GLU A 926 -21.33 -0.91 50.38
CA GLU A 926 -20.93 -1.42 49.07
C GLU A 926 -19.95 -0.46 48.38
N TYR A 927 -20.29 0.82 48.28
CA TYR A 927 -19.39 1.81 47.68
C TYR A 927 -18.06 1.92 48.42
N GLY A 928 -18.07 1.95 49.75
CA GLY A 928 -16.85 2.00 50.55
C GLY A 928 -15.91 0.82 50.30
N SER A 929 -16.47 -0.38 50.10
CA SER A 929 -15.69 -1.57 49.73
C SER A 929 -15.20 -1.52 48.28
N MET A 930 -16.08 -1.15 47.34
CA MET A 930 -15.83 -1.12 45.90
C MET A 930 -14.80 -0.04 45.53
N ILE A 931 -14.92 1.18 46.07
CA ILE A 931 -13.99 2.28 45.76
C ILE A 931 -12.59 2.00 46.32
N ARG A 932 -12.47 1.30 47.46
CA ARG A 932 -11.17 0.89 48.01
C ARG A 932 -10.51 -0.18 47.13
N LEU A 933 -11.31 -1.13 46.62
CA LEU A 933 -10.82 -2.14 45.69
C LEU A 933 -10.35 -1.50 44.38
N LYS A 934 -11.22 -0.71 43.75
CA LYS A 934 -10.94 -0.05 42.47
C LYS A 934 -9.78 0.92 42.55
N ARG A 935 -9.66 1.68 43.65
CA ARG A 935 -8.50 2.57 43.89
C ARG A 935 -7.19 1.78 43.99
N ARG A 936 -7.18 0.64 44.70
CA ARG A 936 -6.00 -0.23 44.77
C ARG A 936 -5.65 -0.86 43.42
N GLU A 937 -6.64 -1.27 42.64
CA GLU A 937 -6.43 -1.77 41.27
C GLU A 937 -5.84 -0.70 40.36
N THR A 938 -6.39 0.53 40.42
CA THR A 938 -5.93 1.68 39.65
C THR A 938 -4.50 2.08 40.03
N GLU A 939 -4.20 2.19 41.33
CA GLU A 939 -2.85 2.51 41.83
C GLU A 939 -1.81 1.44 41.41
N LYS A 940 -2.20 0.16 41.40
CA LYS A 940 -1.34 -0.92 40.90
C LYS A 940 -1.11 -0.79 39.39
N ALA A 941 -2.17 -0.57 38.61
CA ALA A 941 -2.09 -0.40 37.17
C ALA A 941 -1.23 0.81 36.80
N GLU A 942 -1.45 1.97 37.41
CA GLU A 942 -0.63 3.17 37.22
C GLU A 942 0.85 2.92 37.52
N LYS A 943 1.16 2.19 38.59
CA LYS A 943 2.55 1.90 38.97
C LYS A 943 3.25 1.02 37.92
N VAL A 944 2.52 0.05 37.37
CA VAL A 944 3.01 -0.80 36.27
C VAL A 944 3.24 0.05 35.01
N ILE A 945 2.26 0.88 34.62
CA ILE A 945 2.34 1.75 33.44
C ILE A 945 3.49 2.75 33.57
N LYS A 946 3.64 3.43 34.72
CA LYS A 946 4.75 4.37 35.00
C LYS A 946 6.12 3.69 34.91
N THR A 947 6.21 2.42 35.34
CA THR A 947 7.44 1.63 35.22
C THR A 947 7.75 1.30 33.75
N ASN A 948 6.72 0.97 32.96
CA ASN A 948 6.85 0.74 31.52
C ASN A 948 7.27 2.00 30.76
N ILE A 949 6.69 3.17 31.08
CA ILE A 949 7.09 4.47 30.54
C ILE A 949 8.59 4.71 30.80
N SER A 950 9.05 4.54 32.04
CA SER A 950 10.47 4.75 32.39
C SER A 950 11.41 3.81 31.62
N ASN A 951 11.01 2.55 31.43
CA ASN A 951 11.78 1.58 30.66
C ASN A 951 11.81 1.92 29.16
N ILE A 952 10.70 2.40 28.60
CA ILE A 952 10.59 2.84 27.21
C ILE A 952 11.41 4.11 26.99
N GLU A 953 11.38 5.08 27.90
CA GLU A 953 12.19 6.30 27.84
C GLU A 953 13.70 5.99 27.85
N LYS A 954 14.13 5.02 28.67
CA LYS A 954 15.52 4.53 28.67
C LYS A 954 15.89 3.92 27.33
N LYS A 955 15.05 3.03 26.78
CA LYS A 955 15.26 2.39 25.46
C LYS A 955 15.28 3.42 24.32
N ARG A 956 14.34 4.36 24.32
CA ARG A 956 14.25 5.50 23.40
C ARG A 956 15.54 6.32 23.43
N THR A 957 16.01 6.71 24.62
CA THR A 957 17.22 7.51 24.79
C THR A 957 18.48 6.76 24.33
N GLN A 958 18.59 5.47 24.66
CA GLN A 958 19.69 4.62 24.20
C GLN A 958 19.69 4.49 22.67
N ARG A 959 18.52 4.28 22.05
CA ARG A 959 18.39 4.15 20.60
C ARG A 959 18.65 5.47 19.88
N TYR A 960 18.12 6.58 20.39
CA TYR A 960 18.40 7.93 19.91
C TYR A 960 19.91 8.22 19.89
N ASN A 961 20.60 7.94 21.00
CA ASN A 961 22.04 8.15 21.10
C ASN A 961 22.84 7.21 20.20
N LYS A 962 22.39 5.95 20.01
CA LYS A 962 23.02 5.00 19.09
C LYS A 962 22.89 5.45 17.63
N ILE A 963 21.69 5.87 17.21
CA ILE A 963 21.43 6.40 15.85
C ILE A 963 22.25 7.67 15.63
N ARG A 964 22.21 8.62 16.57
CA ARG A 964 22.97 9.89 16.48
C ARG A 964 24.49 9.65 16.39
N LYS A 965 25.04 8.71 17.17
CA LYS A 965 26.46 8.32 17.08
C LYS A 965 26.79 7.62 15.76
N THR A 966 25.91 6.76 15.27
CA THR A 966 26.09 6.05 13.99
C THR A 966 26.09 7.03 12.82
N VAL A 967 25.13 7.96 12.75
CA VAL A 967 25.07 9.00 11.72
C VAL A 967 26.29 9.94 11.78
N LYS A 968 26.74 10.34 12.98
CA LYS A 968 27.96 11.16 13.14
C LYS A 968 29.23 10.40 12.71
N ASN A 969 29.35 9.12 13.07
CA ASN A 969 30.48 8.29 12.69
C ASN A 969 30.49 8.01 11.19
N MET A 970 29.32 7.80 10.55
CA MET A 970 29.20 7.66 9.09
C MET A 970 29.64 8.93 8.35
N ILE A 971 29.22 10.13 8.79
CA ILE A 971 29.66 11.40 8.20
C ILE A 971 31.19 11.60 8.32
N THR A 972 31.78 11.12 9.42
CA THR A 972 33.21 11.25 9.69
C THR A 972 34.02 10.17 8.94
N ASN A 973 33.52 8.94 8.90
CA ASN A 973 34.07 7.80 8.17
C ASN A 973 33.96 7.98 6.66
N GLU A 974 32.94 8.67 6.12
CA GLU A 974 32.86 8.97 4.69
C GLU A 974 34.01 9.92 4.27
N LYS A 975 34.31 10.93 5.10
CA LYS A 975 35.47 11.83 4.89
C LYS A 975 36.81 11.11 5.04
N GLN A 976 36.86 10.09 5.90
CA GLN A 976 38.06 9.29 6.14
C GLN A 976 38.25 8.20 5.07
N ARG A 977 37.19 7.49 4.64
CA ARG A 977 37.18 6.54 3.51
C ARG A 977 37.54 7.22 2.19
N ILE A 978 37.17 8.49 1.95
CA ILE A 978 37.65 9.25 0.77
C ILE A 978 39.17 9.50 0.83
N ARG A 979 39.76 9.62 2.03
CA ARG A 979 41.21 9.77 2.23
C ARG A 979 41.93 8.41 2.20
N GLU A 980 41.35 7.38 2.79
CA GLU A 980 41.85 6.01 2.83
C GLU A 980 41.76 5.35 1.44
N TYR A 981 40.69 5.55 0.66
CA TYR A 981 40.60 5.10 -0.73
C TYR A 981 41.68 5.73 -1.64
N LYS A 982 42.15 6.95 -1.30
CA LYS A 982 43.33 7.57 -1.95
C LYS A 982 44.66 6.95 -1.49
N GLN A 983 44.74 6.39 -0.28
CA GLN A 983 45.93 5.73 0.28
C GLN A 983 45.97 4.21 -0.03
N GLU A 984 44.84 3.51 -0.06
CA GLU A 984 44.68 2.10 -0.44
C GLU A 984 45.07 1.88 -1.90
N LYS A 985 44.74 2.81 -2.81
CA LYS A 985 45.23 2.78 -4.20
C LYS A 985 46.76 2.81 -4.30
N LYS A 986 47.46 3.20 -3.23
CA LYS A 986 48.93 3.23 -3.10
C LYS A 986 49.49 2.01 -2.36
N MET A 987 48.73 1.42 -1.43
CA MET A 987 49.15 0.28 -0.59
C MET A 987 48.75 -1.10 -1.13
N LEU A 988 47.72 -1.19 -1.99
CA LEU A 988 47.28 -2.45 -2.62
C LEU A 988 48.30 -3.06 -3.61
N ARG A 989 49.47 -2.42 -3.78
CA ARG A 989 50.61 -2.96 -4.55
C ARG A 989 51.61 -3.77 -3.72
N LYS A 990 51.45 -3.95 -2.40
CA LYS A 990 52.56 -4.46 -1.56
C LYS A 990 52.35 -5.63 -0.60
N THR A 991 51.18 -6.19 -0.36
CA THR A 991 51.09 -7.23 0.67
C THR A 991 49.95 -8.21 0.43
N MET A 992 50.26 -9.40 -0.11
CA MET A 992 49.50 -10.64 0.12
C MET A 992 50.44 -11.86 0.01
N LYS A 993 50.92 -12.36 1.15
CA LYS A 993 51.49 -13.72 1.35
C LYS A 993 51.27 -14.14 2.80
N SER A 994 50.42 -15.16 3.03
CA SER A 994 50.71 -16.40 3.77
C SER A 994 49.43 -17.01 4.35
N GLN A 995 49.18 -18.29 4.05
CA GLN A 995 49.08 -19.42 5.00
C GLN A 995 48.34 -20.61 4.34
N GLN A 996 48.81 -21.83 4.66
CA GLN A 996 48.35 -23.13 4.16
C GLN A 996 47.76 -23.95 5.31
N LYS A 997 46.74 -24.81 5.04
CA LYS A 997 46.80 -26.29 5.16
C LYS A 997 45.43 -26.97 4.94
N ASN A 998 45.50 -28.19 4.39
CA ASN A 998 44.47 -29.24 4.12
C ASN A 998 43.59 -29.08 2.88
N ILE A 999 43.48 -30.18 2.09
CA ILE A 999 42.85 -30.23 0.76
C ILE A 999 41.42 -30.80 0.81
N LYS A 1000 40.40 -30.01 0.42
CA LYS A 1000 38.96 -30.38 0.42
C LYS A 1000 38.26 -30.25 -0.95
N HIS A 1001 38.89 -29.69 -1.99
CA HIS A 1001 38.22 -29.30 -3.23
C HIS A 1001 37.85 -30.49 -4.17
N ASP A 1002 36.59 -30.59 -4.62
CA ASP A 1002 36.07 -31.76 -5.36
C ASP A 1002 36.65 -31.94 -6.77
N PHE A 1003 36.93 -30.85 -7.49
CA PHE A 1003 37.65 -30.91 -8.77
C PHE A 1003 39.06 -31.52 -8.62
N LEU A 1004 39.78 -31.17 -7.54
CA LEU A 1004 41.11 -31.72 -7.28
C LEU A 1004 41.05 -33.22 -6.95
N LYS A 1005 40.00 -33.70 -6.27
CA LYS A 1005 39.76 -35.16 -6.09
C LYS A 1005 39.54 -35.86 -7.44
N GLY A 1006 38.80 -35.25 -8.35
CA GLY A 1006 38.58 -35.76 -9.71
C GLY A 1006 39.89 -35.92 -10.50
N LEU A 1007 40.75 -34.89 -10.48
CA LEU A 1007 42.09 -34.98 -11.09
C LEU A 1007 42.97 -36.04 -10.43
N ILE A 1008 42.97 -36.14 -9.10
CA ILE A 1008 43.72 -37.15 -8.37
C ILE A 1008 43.33 -38.55 -8.83
N ASN A 1009 42.03 -38.86 -8.95
CA ASN A 1009 41.56 -40.17 -9.39
C ASN A 1009 41.93 -40.49 -10.85
N LYS A 1010 41.80 -39.50 -11.75
CA LYS A 1010 42.18 -39.63 -13.17
C LYS A 1010 43.66 -39.97 -13.32
N TYR A 1011 44.54 -39.18 -12.67
CA TYR A 1011 45.99 -39.37 -12.78
C TYR A 1011 46.49 -40.57 -11.98
N ARG A 1012 45.83 -40.95 -10.88
CA ARG A 1012 46.10 -42.21 -10.15
C ARG A 1012 45.92 -43.42 -11.06
N SER A 1013 44.83 -43.47 -11.81
CA SER A 1013 44.53 -44.58 -12.72
C SER A 1013 45.58 -44.67 -13.84
N LYS A 1014 45.94 -43.53 -14.44
CA LYS A 1014 46.99 -43.46 -15.48
C LYS A 1014 48.36 -43.89 -14.97
N ILE A 1015 48.74 -43.47 -13.75
CA ILE A 1015 50.02 -43.86 -13.13
C ILE A 1015 50.07 -45.37 -12.86
N LEU A 1016 48.95 -46.00 -12.51
CA LEU A 1016 48.89 -47.44 -12.27
C LEU A 1016 49.02 -48.25 -13.57
N GLU A 1017 48.41 -47.80 -14.67
CA GLU A 1017 48.60 -48.40 -16.00
C GLU A 1017 50.07 -48.34 -16.43
N ASP A 1018 50.71 -47.18 -16.31
CA ASP A 1018 52.13 -46.97 -16.67
C ASP A 1018 53.08 -47.88 -15.86
N LEU A 1019 52.69 -48.32 -14.67
CA LEU A 1019 53.48 -49.24 -13.83
C LEU A 1019 53.35 -50.71 -14.25
N VAL A 1020 52.18 -51.13 -14.75
CA VAL A 1020 51.93 -52.51 -15.19
C VAL A 1020 52.72 -52.85 -16.46
N ASP A 1021 52.91 -51.89 -17.35
CA ASP A 1021 53.65 -52.06 -18.60
C ASP A 1021 55.16 -52.26 -18.40
N ILE A 1022 55.71 -51.88 -17.24
CA ILE A 1022 57.14 -52.02 -16.94
C ILE A 1022 57.49 -53.39 -16.35
N ASP A 1023 56.63 -54.00 -15.54
CA ASP A 1023 56.88 -55.33 -14.97
C ASP A 1023 56.89 -56.42 -16.06
N LYS A 1024 56.09 -56.26 -17.14
CA LYS A 1024 56.17 -57.10 -18.34
C LYS A 1024 57.50 -56.96 -19.11
N ASN A 1025 58.04 -55.74 -19.17
CA ASN A 1025 59.26 -55.44 -19.92
C ASN A 1025 60.57 -55.81 -19.16
N ASN A 1026 60.52 -55.97 -17.84
CA ASN A 1026 61.70 -56.31 -17.03
C ASN A 1026 62.02 -57.82 -16.97
N ILE A 1027 61.03 -58.71 -17.20
CA ILE A 1027 61.25 -60.16 -17.28
C ILE A 1027 62.08 -60.53 -18.51
N VAL A 1028 61.78 -59.93 -19.67
CA VAL A 1028 62.49 -60.14 -20.94
C VAL A 1028 63.96 -59.66 -20.91
N LYS A 1029 64.30 -58.73 -19.99
CA LYS A 1029 65.66 -58.15 -19.89
C LYS A 1029 66.65 -58.99 -19.06
N ASN A 1030 66.19 -59.93 -18.25
CA ASN A 1030 67.10 -60.73 -17.40
C ASN A 1030 67.63 -61.98 -18.12
N GLU A 1031 66.89 -62.56 -19.06
CA GLU A 1031 67.38 -63.68 -19.90
C GLU A 1031 68.50 -63.22 -20.86
N ASN A 1032 68.41 -61.98 -21.37
CA ASN A 1032 69.42 -61.40 -22.26
C ASN A 1032 70.74 -61.02 -21.57
N LYS A 1033 70.79 -60.91 -20.24
CA LYS A 1033 72.00 -60.53 -19.48
C LYS A 1033 73.00 -61.66 -19.23
N ILE A 1034 72.58 -62.93 -19.37
CA ILE A 1034 73.46 -64.09 -19.23
C ILE A 1034 74.28 -64.28 -20.52
N ALA A 1035 73.71 -63.99 -21.69
CA ALA A 1035 74.39 -64.02 -22.98
C ALA A 1035 75.44 -62.89 -23.14
N GLU A 1036 75.21 -61.70 -22.60
CA GLU A 1036 76.15 -60.55 -22.70
C GLU A 1036 77.46 -60.72 -21.89
N LYS A 1037 77.54 -61.66 -20.95
CA LYS A 1037 78.70 -61.81 -20.05
C LYS A 1037 79.88 -62.50 -20.76
N GLU A 1038 79.61 -63.35 -21.75
CA GLU A 1038 80.61 -63.96 -22.64
C GLU A 1038 81.12 -62.97 -23.72
N GLU A 1039 80.32 -61.96 -24.06
CA GLU A 1039 80.69 -60.93 -25.04
C GLU A 1039 81.56 -59.80 -24.43
N LYS A 1040 81.42 -59.55 -23.12
CA LYS A 1040 82.19 -58.52 -22.38
C LYS A 1040 83.67 -58.85 -22.17
N GLU A 1041 84.11 -60.09 -22.31
CA GLU A 1041 85.54 -60.42 -22.37
C GLU A 1041 86.16 -60.07 -23.73
N LYS A 1042 85.41 -60.23 -24.82
CA LYS A 1042 85.84 -59.80 -26.17
C LYS A 1042 85.93 -58.27 -26.29
N MET A 1043 85.06 -57.54 -25.59
CA MET A 1043 85.05 -56.06 -25.56
C MET A 1043 86.20 -55.42 -24.74
N LYS A 1044 86.86 -56.15 -23.83
CA LYS A 1044 88.02 -55.61 -23.07
C LYS A 1044 89.25 -55.39 -23.95
N VAL A 1045 89.38 -56.14 -25.05
CA VAL A 1045 90.43 -55.96 -26.06
C VAL A 1045 90.16 -54.70 -26.90
N VAL A 1046 88.90 -54.43 -27.23
CA VAL A 1046 88.47 -53.25 -27.99
C VAL A 1046 88.62 -51.94 -27.20
N LYS A 1047 88.40 -51.96 -25.87
CA LYS A 1047 88.57 -50.76 -25.02
C LYS A 1047 90.01 -50.31 -24.81
N LYS A 1048 91.02 -51.15 -25.10
CA LYS A 1048 92.43 -50.75 -25.10
C LYS A 1048 92.78 -49.92 -26.35
N ALA A 1049 92.10 -50.16 -27.47
CA ALA A 1049 92.26 -49.40 -28.71
C ALA A 1049 91.56 -48.01 -28.65
N ALA A 1050 90.38 -47.93 -28.01
CA ALA A 1050 89.63 -46.67 -27.89
C ALA A 1050 90.32 -45.61 -26.97
N LYS A 1051 91.16 -46.04 -26.01
CA LYS A 1051 91.89 -45.10 -25.13
C LYS A 1051 93.07 -44.40 -25.81
N GLU A 1052 93.59 -44.95 -26.90
CA GLU A 1052 94.64 -44.32 -27.72
C GLU A 1052 94.04 -43.27 -28.67
N GLU A 1053 92.84 -43.55 -29.23
CA GLU A 1053 92.06 -42.58 -30.03
C GLU A 1053 91.66 -41.32 -29.23
N GLU A 1054 91.29 -41.48 -27.96
CA GLU A 1054 90.88 -40.34 -27.11
C GLU A 1054 92.06 -39.40 -26.77
N ARG A 1055 93.30 -39.92 -26.80
CA ARG A 1055 94.53 -39.13 -26.60
C ARG A 1055 94.84 -38.27 -27.84
N ILE A 1056 94.63 -38.82 -29.04
CA ILE A 1056 94.80 -38.14 -30.33
C ILE A 1056 93.73 -37.03 -30.53
N GLN A 1057 92.49 -37.24 -30.09
CA GLN A 1057 91.43 -36.22 -30.18
C GLN A 1057 91.65 -35.01 -29.26
N LYS A 1058 92.25 -35.20 -28.07
CA LYS A 1058 92.58 -34.09 -27.16
C LYS A 1058 93.71 -33.20 -27.69
N GLU A 1059 94.62 -33.75 -28.48
CA GLU A 1059 95.65 -32.99 -29.21
C GLU A 1059 95.05 -32.20 -30.38
N ASN A 1060 94.14 -32.80 -31.15
CA ASN A 1060 93.43 -32.14 -32.26
C ASN A 1060 92.55 -30.96 -31.82
N ASN A 1061 91.92 -31.02 -30.64
CA ASN A 1061 91.11 -29.91 -30.12
C ASN A 1061 91.94 -28.70 -29.67
N LYS A 1062 93.21 -28.90 -29.28
CA LYS A 1062 94.13 -27.79 -28.95
C LYS A 1062 94.65 -27.09 -30.21
N THR A 1063 94.89 -27.82 -31.30
CA THR A 1063 95.25 -27.26 -32.61
C THR A 1063 94.06 -26.58 -33.31
N MET A 1064 92.83 -27.10 -33.19
CA MET A 1064 91.62 -26.46 -33.72
C MET A 1064 91.32 -25.09 -33.10
N LYS A 1065 91.41 -24.95 -31.76
CA LYS A 1065 91.21 -23.65 -31.09
C LYS A 1065 92.26 -22.59 -31.44
N LYS A 1066 93.45 -23.02 -31.89
CA LYS A 1066 94.48 -22.13 -32.45
C LYS A 1066 94.14 -21.70 -33.88
N ARG A 1067 93.61 -22.61 -34.71
CA ARG A 1067 93.08 -22.32 -36.05
C ARG A 1067 91.87 -21.38 -36.04
N GLU A 1068 90.90 -21.55 -35.14
CA GLU A 1068 89.71 -20.67 -35.05
C GLU A 1068 90.08 -19.21 -34.75
N LYS A 1069 91.10 -18.95 -33.92
CA LYS A 1069 91.60 -17.58 -33.66
C LYS A 1069 92.34 -16.98 -34.86
N GLU A 1070 92.95 -17.80 -35.70
CA GLU A 1070 93.61 -17.40 -36.95
C GLU A 1070 92.59 -17.17 -38.07
N GLU A 1071 91.53 -17.99 -38.13
CA GLU A 1071 90.41 -17.84 -39.05
C GLU A 1071 89.55 -16.61 -38.75
N ASP A 1072 89.33 -16.24 -37.49
CA ASP A 1072 88.61 -15.00 -37.14
C ASP A 1072 89.41 -13.73 -37.51
N LYS A 1073 90.76 -13.80 -37.44
CA LYS A 1073 91.65 -12.75 -37.97
C LYS A 1073 91.63 -12.69 -39.50
N ASN A 1074 91.65 -13.85 -40.18
CA ASN A 1074 91.55 -13.92 -41.63
C ASN A 1074 90.15 -13.54 -42.16
N ARG A 1075 89.07 -13.79 -41.40
CA ARG A 1075 87.70 -13.35 -41.75
C ARG A 1075 87.58 -11.83 -41.73
N LYS A 1076 88.15 -11.17 -40.72
CA LYS A 1076 88.20 -9.69 -40.63
C LYS A 1076 89.08 -9.05 -41.72
N MET A 1077 90.13 -9.75 -42.18
CA MET A 1077 90.91 -9.33 -43.36
C MET A 1077 90.14 -9.52 -44.67
N ARG A 1078 89.44 -10.66 -44.84
CA ARG A 1078 88.60 -10.94 -46.01
C ARG A 1078 87.37 -10.03 -46.12
N GLU A 1079 86.78 -9.59 -45.02
CA GLU A 1079 85.70 -8.58 -45.02
C GLU A 1079 86.22 -7.22 -45.53
N LYS A 1080 87.44 -6.81 -45.13
CA LYS A 1080 88.10 -5.60 -45.65
C LYS A 1080 88.50 -5.73 -47.13
N GLU A 1081 88.92 -6.90 -47.58
CA GLU A 1081 89.20 -7.17 -49.00
C GLU A 1081 87.92 -7.26 -49.85
N MET A 1082 86.84 -7.85 -49.34
CA MET A 1082 85.52 -7.90 -50.01
C MET A 1082 84.90 -6.51 -50.14
N GLU A 1083 85.07 -5.63 -49.16
CA GLU A 1083 84.61 -4.25 -49.29
C GLU A 1083 85.45 -3.45 -50.31
N LYS A 1084 86.74 -3.76 -50.44
CA LYS A 1084 87.63 -3.18 -51.47
C LYS A 1084 87.32 -3.72 -52.87
N THR A 1085 86.95 -4.99 -53.01
CA THR A 1085 86.49 -5.58 -54.28
C THR A 1085 85.07 -5.16 -54.65
N ARG A 1086 84.17 -4.92 -53.68
CA ARG A 1086 82.84 -4.33 -53.94
C ARG A 1086 82.95 -2.91 -54.49
N LYS A 1087 83.80 -2.07 -53.90
CA LYS A 1087 84.08 -0.70 -54.41
C LYS A 1087 84.78 -0.70 -55.77
N ASN A 1088 85.53 -1.75 -56.12
CA ASN A 1088 86.12 -1.91 -57.45
C ASN A 1088 85.13 -2.49 -58.49
N ARG A 1089 84.22 -3.40 -58.10
CA ARG A 1089 83.11 -3.87 -58.95
C ARG A 1089 82.11 -2.77 -59.25
N GLU A 1090 81.75 -1.93 -58.27
CA GLU A 1090 80.90 -0.75 -58.51
C GLU A 1090 81.56 0.23 -59.51
N LYS A 1091 82.89 0.37 -59.48
CA LYS A 1091 83.65 1.18 -60.47
C LYS A 1091 83.75 0.51 -61.85
N GLU A 1092 83.77 -0.81 -61.94
CA GLU A 1092 83.77 -1.57 -63.19
C GLU A 1092 82.37 -1.63 -63.83
N GLU A 1093 81.31 -1.77 -63.02
CA GLU A 1093 79.91 -1.73 -63.45
C GLU A 1093 79.52 -0.32 -63.95
N ASP A 1094 80.01 0.75 -63.33
CA ASP A 1094 79.79 2.12 -63.80
C ASP A 1094 80.61 2.43 -65.09
N LYS A 1095 81.75 1.74 -65.30
CA LYS A 1095 82.55 1.81 -66.55
C LYS A 1095 81.91 0.99 -67.68
N ASN A 1096 81.30 -0.16 -67.37
CA ASN A 1096 80.54 -0.96 -68.31
C ASN A 1096 79.18 -0.32 -68.66
N ARG A 1097 78.51 0.39 -67.72
CA ARG A 1097 77.31 1.17 -68.01
C ARG A 1097 77.60 2.33 -68.96
N LYS A 1098 78.72 3.06 -68.76
CA LYS A 1098 79.18 4.13 -69.67
C LYS A 1098 79.65 3.63 -71.04
N ASN A 1099 80.15 2.40 -71.14
CA ASN A 1099 80.47 1.78 -72.44
C ASN A 1099 79.22 1.25 -73.15
N LYS A 1100 78.22 0.74 -72.43
CA LYS A 1100 76.93 0.31 -72.98
C LYS A 1100 76.09 1.50 -73.47
N GLU A 1101 76.10 2.62 -72.76
CA GLU A 1101 75.50 3.90 -73.21
C GLU A 1101 76.19 4.45 -74.48
N LYS A 1102 77.51 4.28 -74.63
CA LYS A 1102 78.25 4.67 -75.85
C LYS A 1102 78.04 3.72 -77.04
N GLU A 1103 77.76 2.44 -76.81
CA GLU A 1103 77.38 1.48 -77.86
C GLU A 1103 75.92 1.64 -78.28
N GLU A 1104 75.01 1.94 -77.35
CA GLU A 1104 73.61 2.27 -77.65
C GLU A 1104 73.49 3.61 -78.41
N GLU A 1105 74.34 4.62 -78.11
CA GLU A 1105 74.40 5.87 -78.88
C GLU A 1105 74.98 5.67 -80.30
N LYS A 1106 75.95 4.75 -80.48
CA LYS A 1106 76.47 4.35 -81.79
C LYS A 1106 75.46 3.52 -82.60
N ALA A 1107 74.67 2.66 -81.95
CA ALA A 1107 73.58 1.93 -82.59
C ALA A 1107 72.40 2.84 -82.98
N ARG A 1108 72.11 3.89 -82.18
CA ARG A 1108 71.10 4.91 -82.48
C ARG A 1108 71.52 5.80 -83.66
N LYS A 1109 72.80 6.19 -83.74
CA LYS A 1109 73.39 6.95 -84.86
C LYS A 1109 73.55 6.12 -86.16
N MET A 1110 73.66 4.79 -86.08
CA MET A 1110 73.59 3.91 -87.26
C MET A 1110 72.14 3.70 -87.74
N ARG A 1111 71.16 3.54 -86.83
CA ARG A 1111 69.73 3.46 -87.18
C ARG A 1111 69.18 4.77 -87.77
N GLU A 1112 69.69 5.93 -87.35
CA GLU A 1112 69.38 7.23 -87.98
C GLU A 1112 70.05 7.43 -89.36
N LYS A 1113 71.16 6.73 -89.65
CA LYS A 1113 71.81 6.71 -90.97
C LYS A 1113 71.18 5.71 -91.95
N GLU A 1114 70.56 4.63 -91.47
CA GLU A 1114 69.75 3.71 -92.28
C GLU A 1114 68.34 4.26 -92.59
N MET A 1115 67.70 4.98 -91.66
CA MET A 1115 66.40 5.64 -91.93
C MET A 1115 66.49 6.84 -92.88
N LYS A 1116 67.65 7.49 -93.03
CA LYS A 1116 67.88 8.55 -94.03
C LYS A 1116 68.39 8.04 -95.39
N ARG A 1117 68.67 6.74 -95.52
CA ARG A 1117 68.98 6.07 -96.80
C ARG A 1117 67.78 5.33 -97.42
N ASN A 1118 66.71 5.09 -96.65
CA ASN A 1118 65.47 4.43 -97.10
C ASN A 1118 64.24 5.39 -97.20
N LYS A 1119 64.46 6.70 -97.35
CA LYS A 1119 63.47 7.69 -97.81
C LYS A 1119 64.17 8.73 -98.69
N LYS A 1120 63.91 9.00 -99.98
CA LYS A 1120 62.85 8.60 -100.92
C LYS A 1120 61.51 8.20 -100.32
#